data_AF-A0A2N6AG85-F1
#
_entry.id   AF-A0A2N6AG85-F1
#
_cell.length_a   1.000
_cell.length_b   1.000
_cell.length_c   1.000
_cell.angle_alpha   90.00
_cell.angle_beta   90.00
_cell.angle_gamma   90.00
#
_symmetry.space_group_name_H-M   'P 1'
#
loop_
_entity.id
_entity.type
_entity.pdbx_description
1 polymer ?
#
loop_
_entity_poly.entity_id
_entity_poly.type
_entity_poly.pdbx_seq_one_letter_code
_entity_poly.pdbx_strand_id
1 'polypeptide(L)'
;MSVFFMIVSKYLPQILLGTAAISLIFLSVMAIVNGFGPKNFLKDDKKKKSAHPDIKALLKTYWVQFVIWLKNTFDTRKRKPLYFTFQEFTSWLKNNTYIKDPIYSLPWYLAVSDCNSSKSDLFHSLPLEKPHGYDTQISDDDLSPSINWWLYNQGVVIDIESSLFLDSAQQTKDKKLSSLLSNLNLFRPKRPLDGIILFLPGHYFHGPTTLTSKELREKSEHVATQLRKVEKHTGLKLPVYVIITGCEEVAGFEGVSQSLPQDKIQEIMGWSSDYVSDTEFDPSWIKTGFESLLNTLNRLSFGIFLSQKTPKEYRDDNLIFAPSLMNLQSGLTEYLKNLFSQYNLTTHYFFRGFYFTGNFETKENENKVSIFNQVRKIPLFMADLFKAKIFAEYNIATPIDQFLISSNRRINIYKALTIIFIVVSSLGLYLSHKQIRADLTPILSDTSKIHQTIEEIKSREESNYKTNVNRAAEFFQESAPHVLNLTEKIRNNRLQYFSIPASWFSSLPLKLDRMALIAFDQIISRSMYLEMIIRSHNIIERNIPALRLKDSRSTVTHPLSSAEYLVLQGYIDALYALEKNVSIFNNLNTSPDIQSFSKLINYLYNFFYSETFLRQNSNFIFSLLQKMNLKKYDLARYKMNAEERFYNLMMSFAQRILDPLKNYHLAINLQKSIQKIDEDYVDVPTLSDLENIKKLTSELIRVFDGQQVNWLAHSEFNPGYAYAEMYSKTRNIRLFDTELLNKVKLDINVLYQLSRENFKNFGTPITGYFLTINPSTTEIHASDSLRAFSKNLEIFLSQPFMQKASDTQYIDTISDDKLLYWDNDAIEIALELVKNYKGYVEKKLDQFTLDLNESLKLLAKKSLQKNIANIMTRAQKEVDLRTLSPNNH
;
A
#
# COMPACT_ATOMS: atom_id res chain seq x y z
N MET A 1 25.80 1.44 -13.48
CA MET A 1 26.26 1.22 -12.08
C MET A 1 27.22 2.31 -11.60
N SER A 2 28.26 2.69 -12.37
CA SER A 2 29.20 3.77 -11.95
C SER A 2 28.54 5.15 -11.85
N VAL A 3 27.63 5.51 -12.76
CA VAL A 3 26.90 6.79 -12.73
C VAL A 3 25.95 6.90 -11.52
N PHE A 4 25.33 5.78 -11.12
CA PHE A 4 24.51 5.71 -9.91
C PHE A 4 25.37 5.88 -8.65
N PHE A 5 26.54 5.22 -8.59
CA PHE A 5 27.50 5.41 -7.49
C PHE A 5 28.08 6.82 -7.45
N MET A 6 28.30 7.47 -8.59
CA MET A 6 28.84 8.83 -8.67
C MET A 6 27.80 9.91 -8.31
N ILE A 7 26.53 9.69 -8.63
CA ILE A 7 25.42 10.57 -8.21
C ILE A 7 25.15 10.36 -6.72
N VAL A 8 25.10 9.12 -6.24
CA VAL A 8 24.84 8.80 -4.83
C VAL A 8 26.02 9.17 -3.92
N SER A 9 27.27 9.04 -4.36
CA SER A 9 28.45 9.44 -3.56
C SER A 9 28.49 10.93 -3.28
N LYS A 10 27.98 11.76 -4.20
CA LYS A 10 27.89 13.22 -4.05
C LYS A 10 26.89 13.65 -2.98
N TYR A 11 25.88 12.81 -2.70
CA TYR A 11 24.84 13.04 -1.69
C TYR A 11 24.99 12.16 -0.44
N LEU A 12 25.96 11.23 -0.42
CA LEU A 12 26.31 10.39 0.73
C LEU A 12 26.57 11.21 2.01
N PRO A 13 27.24 12.38 1.97
CA PRO A 13 27.41 13.22 3.14
C PRO A 13 26.09 13.78 3.67
N GLN A 14 25.14 14.10 2.78
CA GLN A 14 23.82 14.62 3.14
C GLN A 14 22.89 13.53 3.68
N ILE A 15 23.03 12.31 3.18
CA ILE A 15 22.34 11.12 3.71
C ILE A 15 22.87 10.79 5.10
N LEU A 16 24.20 10.80 5.30
CA LEU A 16 24.85 10.64 6.61
C LEU A 16 24.46 11.77 7.58
N LEU A 17 24.39 13.01 7.12
CA LEU A 17 23.90 14.16 7.90
C LEU A 17 22.42 14.03 8.25
N GLY A 18 21.59 13.52 7.34
CA GLY A 18 20.16 13.28 7.57
C GLY A 18 19.92 12.17 8.60
N THR A 19 20.67 11.07 8.49
CA THR A 19 20.62 10.00 9.50
C THR A 19 21.18 10.47 10.83
N ALA A 20 22.28 11.21 10.84
CA ALA A 20 22.85 11.80 12.05
C ALA A 20 21.90 12.81 12.70
N ALA A 21 21.22 13.63 11.91
CA ALA A 21 20.23 14.60 12.38
C ALA A 21 19.00 13.91 12.98
N ILE A 22 18.52 12.81 12.40
CA ILE A 22 17.39 12.05 12.95
C ILE A 22 17.82 11.27 14.20
N SER A 23 19.03 10.71 14.22
CA SER A 23 19.61 10.13 15.42
C SER A 23 19.79 11.17 16.53
N LEU A 24 20.20 12.40 16.20
CA LEU A 24 20.29 13.55 17.10
C LEU A 24 18.91 14.03 17.57
N ILE A 25 17.91 14.06 16.70
CA ILE A 25 16.52 14.39 17.07
C ILE A 25 15.98 13.31 17.99
N PHE A 26 16.21 12.04 17.71
CA PHE A 26 15.78 10.93 18.57
C PHE A 26 16.53 10.93 19.91
N LEU A 27 17.84 11.22 19.91
CA LEU A 27 18.66 11.39 21.12
C LEU A 27 18.23 12.62 21.93
N SER A 28 17.90 13.74 21.27
CA SER A 28 17.45 14.97 21.93
C SER A 28 16.03 14.82 22.48
N VAL A 29 15.13 14.14 21.78
CA VAL A 29 13.80 13.75 22.28
C VAL A 29 13.97 12.81 23.48
N MET A 30 14.89 11.85 23.42
CA MET A 30 15.25 10.98 24.56
C MET A 30 15.87 11.76 25.75
N ALA A 31 16.72 12.75 25.50
CA ALA A 31 17.35 13.57 26.53
C ALA A 31 16.36 14.53 27.20
N ILE A 32 15.44 15.11 26.42
CA ILE A 32 14.38 16.02 26.91
C ILE A 32 13.32 15.24 27.69
N VAL A 33 12.94 14.04 27.24
CA VAL A 33 12.01 13.15 27.97
C VAL A 33 12.61 12.66 29.30
N ASN A 34 13.94 12.64 29.45
CA ASN A 34 14.64 12.22 30.66
C ASN A 34 15.16 13.36 31.56
N GLY A 35 14.78 14.62 31.31
CA GLY A 35 15.15 15.74 32.18
C GLY A 35 16.63 16.18 32.11
N PHE A 36 17.37 15.75 31.08
CA PHE A 36 18.72 16.22 30.75
C PHE A 36 18.70 17.41 29.77
N GLY A 37 17.62 18.20 29.76
CA GLY A 37 17.60 19.46 29.02
C GLY A 37 18.52 20.49 29.69
N PRO A 38 19.35 21.24 28.93
CA PRO A 38 20.16 22.31 29.50
C PRO A 38 19.23 23.34 30.16
N LYS A 39 19.26 23.44 31.49
CA LYS A 39 18.39 24.34 32.26
C LYS A 39 18.65 25.84 32.03
N ASN A 40 19.60 26.22 31.18
CA ASN A 40 20.06 27.61 31.04
C ASN A 40 20.09 28.15 29.59
N PHE A 41 19.11 27.86 28.74
CA PHE A 41 18.99 28.50 27.43
C PHE A 41 17.65 29.22 27.23
N LEU A 42 17.33 30.13 28.15
CA LEU A 42 16.43 31.25 27.89
C LEU A 42 17.01 32.49 28.58
N LYS A 43 18.06 33.05 27.97
CA LYS A 43 18.36 34.47 28.13
C LYS A 43 18.15 35.14 26.77
N ASP A 44 17.49 36.28 26.86
CA ASP A 44 17.03 37.18 25.82
C ASP A 44 17.76 37.09 24.48
N ASP A 45 16.98 37.06 23.39
CA ASP A 45 17.31 37.97 22.30
C ASP A 45 16.07 38.45 21.53
N LYS A 46 16.04 39.78 21.38
CA LYS A 46 15.00 40.55 20.71
C LYS A 46 15.18 40.49 19.18
N LYS A 47 14.04 40.56 18.48
CA LYS A 47 13.82 41.01 17.08
C LYS A 47 14.27 40.09 15.92
N LYS A 48 13.29 39.61 15.14
CA LYS A 48 12.82 40.23 13.88
C LYS A 48 11.61 39.47 13.32
N LYS A 49 10.58 40.22 12.90
CA LYS A 49 9.39 39.73 12.20
C LYS A 49 9.75 39.39 10.74
N SER A 50 9.30 38.23 10.26
CA SER A 50 9.01 38.01 8.83
C SER A 50 7.80 37.09 8.71
N ALA A 51 6.83 37.54 7.93
CA ALA A 51 5.52 36.94 7.76
C ALA A 51 5.56 35.67 6.90
N HIS A 52 5.19 34.53 7.47
CA HIS A 52 4.61 33.36 6.79
C HIS A 52 3.81 32.55 7.83
N PRO A 53 2.75 31.82 7.43
CA PRO A 53 1.81 31.21 8.36
C PRO A 53 2.52 30.20 9.25
N ASP A 54 2.20 30.28 10.54
CA ASP A 54 3.03 29.83 11.65
C ASP A 54 2.89 28.30 11.88
N ILE A 55 3.45 27.52 10.96
CA ILE A 55 3.62 26.06 11.11
C ILE A 55 4.42 25.75 12.38
N LYS A 56 5.30 26.67 12.80
CA LYS A 56 6.07 26.60 14.04
C LYS A 56 5.17 26.72 15.28
N ALA A 57 4.19 27.63 15.29
CA ALA A 57 3.23 27.74 16.38
C ALA A 57 2.29 26.54 16.47
N LEU A 58 1.80 26.01 15.32
CA LEU A 58 0.98 24.79 15.30
C LEU A 58 1.77 23.56 15.78
N LEU A 59 2.99 23.36 15.28
CA LEU A 59 3.87 22.28 15.76
C LEU A 59 4.19 22.43 17.24
N LYS A 60 4.41 23.65 17.73
CA LYS A 60 4.64 23.90 19.16
C LYS A 60 3.41 23.52 20.00
N THR A 61 2.20 23.86 19.57
CA THR A 61 0.97 23.53 20.29
C THR A 61 0.67 22.03 20.28
N TYR A 62 0.81 21.35 19.12
CA TYR A 62 0.65 19.90 19.03
C TYR A 62 1.76 19.15 19.79
N TRP A 63 2.99 19.67 19.80
CA TRP A 63 4.10 19.08 20.54
C TRP A 63 3.93 19.25 22.06
N VAL A 64 3.44 20.40 22.52
CA VAL A 64 3.10 20.61 23.94
C VAL A 64 1.93 19.72 24.36
N GLN A 65 0.88 19.59 23.55
CA GLN A 65 -0.23 18.67 23.78
C GLN A 65 0.25 17.20 23.80
N PHE A 66 1.14 16.82 22.88
CA PHE A 66 1.74 15.49 22.84
C PHE A 66 2.60 15.20 24.06
N VAL A 67 3.40 16.16 24.56
CA VAL A 67 4.20 16.01 25.78
C VAL A 67 3.31 15.94 27.02
N ILE A 68 2.23 16.73 27.10
CA ILE A 68 1.24 16.67 28.19
C ILE A 68 0.52 15.31 28.16
N TRP A 69 0.11 14.86 26.98
CA TRP A 69 -0.49 13.54 26.80
C TRP A 69 0.48 12.44 27.22
N LEU A 70 1.72 12.43 26.74
CA LEU A 70 2.75 11.44 27.10
C LEU A 70 3.06 11.43 28.60
N LYS A 71 3.14 12.61 29.22
CA LYS A 71 3.33 12.76 30.66
C LYS A 71 2.14 12.17 31.43
N ASN A 72 0.92 12.38 30.97
CA ASN A 72 -0.30 11.87 31.60
C ASN A 72 -0.54 10.37 31.33
N THR A 73 -0.19 9.85 30.16
CA THR A 73 -0.37 8.44 29.78
C THR A 73 0.56 7.51 30.54
N PHE A 74 1.71 8.01 31.01
CA PHE A 74 2.70 7.23 31.78
C PHE A 74 2.80 7.61 33.27
N ASP A 75 1.93 8.48 33.79
CA ASP A 75 1.92 8.83 35.23
C ASP A 75 1.14 7.78 36.05
N THR A 76 1.81 6.69 36.42
CA THR A 76 1.26 5.66 37.31
C THR A 76 1.32 6.12 38.78
N ARG A 77 0.48 7.09 39.17
CA ARG A 77 0.36 7.55 40.56
C ARG A 77 -0.97 7.11 41.22
N LYS A 78 -1.06 5.81 41.50
CA LYS A 78 -1.63 5.31 42.78
C LYS A 78 -0.44 4.89 43.65
N ARG A 79 0.34 5.85 44.17
CA ARG A 79 1.51 5.53 45.00
C ARG A 79 1.09 5.36 46.45
N LYS A 80 1.47 4.22 47.03
CA LYS A 80 1.20 3.78 48.41
C LYS A 80 1.85 4.76 49.43
N PRO A 81 1.34 4.87 50.67
CA PRO A 81 1.85 5.78 51.71
C PRO A 81 3.37 5.71 51.93
N LEU A 82 3.95 4.49 51.89
CA LEU A 82 5.41 4.27 51.99
C LEU A 82 6.27 4.98 50.93
N TYR A 83 5.71 5.37 49.77
CA TYR A 83 6.47 6.13 48.79
C TYR A 83 6.77 7.56 49.27
N PHE A 84 5.82 8.18 49.98
CA PHE A 84 5.94 9.55 50.44
C PHE A 84 6.96 9.68 51.57
N THR A 85 7.00 8.73 52.52
CA THR A 85 7.99 8.73 53.61
C THR A 85 9.42 8.63 53.08
N PHE A 86 9.66 7.77 52.08
CA PHE A 86 10.96 7.69 51.40
C PHE A 86 11.29 8.96 50.61
N GLN A 87 10.31 9.56 49.94
CA GLN A 87 10.51 10.81 49.20
C GLN A 87 10.86 11.95 50.15
N GLU A 88 10.15 12.07 51.26
CA GLU A 88 10.37 13.09 52.28
C GLU A 88 11.74 12.93 52.92
N PHE A 89 12.08 11.72 53.40
CA PHE A 89 13.39 11.45 54.00
C PHE A 89 14.55 11.71 53.02
N THR A 90 14.46 11.24 51.78
CA THR A 90 15.51 11.48 50.78
C THR A 90 15.61 12.94 50.34
N SER A 91 14.50 13.69 50.38
CA SER A 91 14.49 15.13 50.10
C SER A 91 15.08 15.91 51.27
N TRP A 92 14.73 15.55 52.50
CA TRP A 92 15.32 16.11 53.72
C TRP A 92 16.83 15.89 53.73
N LEU A 93 17.29 14.65 53.47
CA LEU A 93 18.73 14.34 53.40
C LEU A 93 19.47 15.20 52.37
N LYS A 94 18.90 15.38 51.17
CA LYS A 94 19.50 16.19 50.11
C LYS A 94 19.58 17.68 50.44
N ASN A 95 18.61 18.20 51.19
CA ASN A 95 18.50 19.64 51.44
C ASN A 95 19.18 20.07 52.73
N ASN A 96 19.27 19.18 53.73
CA ASN A 96 19.73 19.51 55.10
C ASN A 96 21.11 18.93 55.45
N THR A 97 21.78 18.24 54.52
CA THR A 97 23.15 17.77 54.72
C THR A 97 24.12 18.45 53.75
N TYR A 98 25.31 18.79 54.24
CA TYR A 98 26.39 19.37 53.43
C TYR A 98 27.18 18.30 52.64
N ILE A 99 26.76 17.04 52.71
CA ILE A 99 27.42 15.91 52.06
C ILE A 99 27.01 15.87 50.59
N LYS A 100 27.99 15.77 49.68
CA LYS A 100 27.72 15.59 48.24
C LYS A 100 27.15 14.19 48.00
N ASP A 101 25.95 14.12 47.41
CA ASP A 101 25.20 12.88 47.19
C ASP A 101 24.95 12.05 48.47
N PRO A 102 24.25 12.60 49.48
CA PRO A 102 24.11 12.01 50.83
C PRO A 102 23.44 10.63 50.82
N ILE A 103 22.65 10.34 49.78
CA ILE A 103 21.98 9.04 49.58
C ILE A 103 22.99 7.90 49.45
N TYR A 104 24.16 8.12 48.84
CA TYR A 104 25.15 7.07 48.59
C TYR A 104 26.41 7.22 49.43
N SER A 105 26.67 8.41 49.99
CA SER A 105 27.78 8.61 50.92
C SER A 105 27.51 8.05 52.32
N LEU A 106 26.24 8.04 52.76
CA LEU A 106 25.86 7.42 54.03
C LEU A 106 25.43 5.96 53.83
N PRO A 107 25.87 5.03 54.68
CA PRO A 107 25.45 3.65 54.62
C PRO A 107 24.11 3.41 55.30
N TRP A 108 23.29 2.51 54.75
CA TRP A 108 21.91 2.25 55.15
C TRP A 108 21.78 0.79 55.62
N TYR A 109 21.47 0.61 56.89
CA TYR A 109 21.31 -0.70 57.52
C TYR A 109 19.85 -0.98 57.83
N LEU A 110 19.42 -2.21 57.59
CA LEU A 110 18.10 -2.68 58.01
C LEU A 110 18.21 -3.32 59.40
N ALA A 111 17.52 -2.75 60.39
CA ALA A 111 17.46 -3.29 61.74
C ALA A 111 16.21 -4.17 61.92
N VAL A 112 16.45 -5.44 62.21
CA VAL A 112 15.44 -6.49 62.38
C VAL A 112 15.61 -7.18 63.71
N SER A 113 14.50 -7.61 64.31
CA SER A 113 14.53 -8.28 65.61
C SER A 113 13.52 -9.42 65.66
N ASP A 114 13.86 -10.42 66.47
CA ASP A 114 12.97 -11.51 66.90
C ASP A 114 12.11 -11.14 68.14
N CYS A 115 12.17 -9.89 68.63
CA CYS A 115 11.37 -9.42 69.78
C CYS A 115 10.70 -8.05 69.57
N ASN A 116 9.64 -7.79 70.34
CA ASN A 116 8.73 -6.65 70.13
C ASN A 116 9.10 -5.35 70.87
N SER A 117 10.15 -5.26 71.70
CA SER A 117 10.13 -4.21 72.73
C SER A 117 11.45 -3.64 73.27
N SER A 118 12.48 -3.38 72.45
CA SER A 118 13.66 -2.64 72.98
C SER A 118 14.53 -1.88 71.96
N LYS A 119 14.26 -1.98 70.65
CA LYS A 119 15.12 -1.39 69.61
C LYS A 119 15.06 0.14 69.55
N SER A 120 13.85 0.71 69.52
CA SER A 120 13.66 2.16 69.41
C SER A 120 14.33 2.91 70.56
N ASP A 121 14.19 2.39 71.78
CA ASP A 121 14.82 2.98 72.97
C ASP A 121 16.35 2.87 72.91
N LEU A 122 16.87 1.75 72.40
CA LEU A 122 18.31 1.58 72.15
C LEU A 122 18.82 2.61 71.14
N PHE A 123 18.16 2.77 69.98
CA PHE A 123 18.57 3.74 68.97
C PHE A 123 18.48 5.20 69.45
N HIS A 124 17.48 5.51 70.28
CA HIS A 124 17.31 6.82 70.87
C HIS A 124 18.46 7.17 71.84
N SER A 125 18.89 6.19 72.64
CA SER A 125 19.90 6.33 73.69
C SER A 125 21.35 6.11 73.23
N LEU A 126 21.58 5.74 71.97
CA LEU A 126 22.91 5.63 71.38
C LEU A 126 23.67 6.98 71.46
N PRO A 127 24.88 7.01 72.06
CA PRO A 127 25.69 8.23 72.16
C PRO A 127 26.47 8.50 70.86
N LEU A 128 25.75 8.59 69.75
CA LEU A 128 26.27 8.92 68.43
C LEU A 128 25.81 10.32 68.00
N GLU A 129 26.67 11.04 67.28
CA GLU A 129 26.33 12.37 66.78
C GLU A 129 25.20 12.31 65.75
N LYS A 130 24.17 13.12 65.98
CA LYS A 130 23.04 13.33 65.06
C LYS A 130 23.22 14.65 64.30
N PRO A 131 22.79 14.75 63.03
CA PRO A 131 22.89 15.99 62.28
C PRO A 131 22.03 17.10 62.90
N HIS A 132 22.52 18.34 62.82
CA HIS A 132 21.86 19.51 63.42
C HIS A 132 20.47 19.73 62.80
N GLY A 133 19.46 19.95 63.65
CA GLY A 133 18.07 20.16 63.22
C GLY A 133 17.28 18.88 62.95
N TYR A 134 17.88 17.70 63.17
CA TYR A 134 17.16 16.43 63.22
C TYR A 134 16.77 16.12 64.67
N ASP A 135 15.61 16.58 65.09
CA ASP A 135 14.98 16.09 66.32
C ASP A 135 13.91 15.07 65.96
N THR A 136 13.77 14.07 66.82
CA THR A 136 13.19 12.73 66.59
C THR A 136 11.89 12.64 65.78
N GLN A 137 11.83 11.55 65.00
CA GLN A 137 10.64 10.88 64.43
C GLN A 137 9.92 11.57 63.25
N ILE A 138 10.29 11.17 62.02
CA ILE A 138 9.34 11.16 60.88
C ILE A 138 8.40 9.96 61.09
N SER A 139 7.59 9.99 62.14
CA SER A 139 6.47 9.07 62.34
C SER A 139 5.18 9.89 62.20
N ASP A 140 4.58 9.81 61.01
CA ASP A 140 3.21 10.26 60.80
C ASP A 140 2.28 9.30 61.55
N ASP A 141 1.74 9.76 62.69
CA ASP A 141 0.85 8.99 63.58
C ASP A 141 -0.40 8.43 62.87
N ASP A 142 -0.80 9.01 61.74
CA ASP A 142 -2.06 8.64 61.07
C ASP A 142 -1.93 7.67 59.88
N LEU A 143 -0.71 7.36 59.36
CA LEU A 143 -0.61 6.68 58.06
C LEU A 143 0.40 5.53 57.88
N SER A 144 1.35 5.23 58.78
CA SER A 144 2.15 3.98 58.74
C SER A 144 3.05 3.74 59.97
N PRO A 145 2.59 3.03 61.02
CA PRO A 145 3.41 2.72 62.21
C PRO A 145 4.52 1.66 61.98
N SER A 146 5.00 1.47 60.74
CA SER A 146 5.75 0.25 60.37
C SER A 146 7.26 0.43 60.15
N ILE A 147 7.77 1.68 60.03
CA ILE A 147 9.19 1.97 59.73
C ILE A 147 9.64 3.24 60.45
N ASN A 148 10.74 3.15 61.21
CA ASN A 148 11.41 4.29 61.83
C ASN A 148 12.76 4.55 61.16
N TRP A 149 13.09 5.82 60.96
CA TRP A 149 14.36 6.26 60.37
C TRP A 149 15.25 6.85 61.46
N TRP A 150 16.39 6.21 61.72
CA TRP A 150 17.41 6.70 62.64
C TRP A 150 18.60 7.22 61.85
N LEU A 151 18.85 8.52 61.92
CA LEU A 151 19.92 9.18 61.18
C LEU A 151 21.03 9.63 62.13
N TYR A 152 22.25 9.22 61.81
CA TYR A 152 23.49 9.64 62.47
C TYR A 152 24.42 10.26 61.43
N ASN A 153 25.42 11.04 61.87
CA ASN A 153 26.41 11.64 60.98
C ASN A 153 27.18 10.61 60.13
N GLN A 154 27.23 9.35 60.60
CA GLN A 154 28.00 8.26 60.01
C GLN A 154 27.14 7.25 59.23
N GLY A 155 25.81 7.26 59.36
CA GLY A 155 24.96 6.26 58.73
C GLY A 155 23.48 6.37 59.08
N VAL A 156 22.67 5.58 58.36
CA VAL A 156 21.22 5.49 58.48
C VAL A 156 20.83 4.08 58.92
N VAL A 157 19.95 3.98 59.91
CA VAL A 157 19.34 2.71 60.32
C VAL A 157 17.84 2.79 60.08
N ILE A 158 17.33 1.82 59.32
CA ILE A 158 15.92 1.62 59.04
C ILE A 158 15.43 0.56 60.01
N ASP A 159 14.73 1.00 61.06
CA ASP A 159 14.16 0.09 62.04
C ASP A 159 12.75 -0.30 61.61
N ILE A 160 12.54 -1.60 61.43
CA ILE A 160 11.24 -2.16 61.09
C ILE A 160 10.63 -2.87 62.30
N GLU A 161 9.33 -2.72 62.48
CA GLU A 161 8.59 -3.41 63.53
C GLU A 161 8.79 -4.93 63.39
N SER A 162 9.08 -5.63 64.49
CA SER A 162 9.26 -7.09 64.53
C SER A 162 8.07 -7.84 63.95
N SER A 163 6.85 -7.33 64.14
CA SER A 163 5.62 -7.91 63.62
C SER A 163 5.56 -7.94 62.08
N LEU A 164 6.34 -7.10 61.39
CA LEU A 164 6.46 -7.04 59.94
C LEU A 164 7.49 -8.03 59.38
N PHE A 165 8.39 -8.53 60.24
CA PHE A 165 9.47 -9.46 59.89
C PHE A 165 9.19 -10.89 60.35
N LEU A 166 8.54 -11.11 61.50
CA LEU A 166 8.41 -12.43 62.15
C LEU A 166 7.09 -13.17 61.89
N ASP A 167 6.07 -12.50 61.36
CA ASP A 167 4.70 -13.04 61.33
C ASP A 167 4.41 -13.71 59.97
N SER A 168 4.40 -15.05 59.95
CA SER A 168 4.21 -15.87 58.74
C SER A 168 2.74 -15.99 58.28
N ALA A 169 1.78 -15.65 59.14
CA ALA A 169 0.38 -16.02 58.97
C ALA A 169 -0.46 -15.05 58.11
N GLN A 170 0.02 -13.84 57.79
CA GLN A 170 -0.76 -12.82 57.08
C GLN A 170 -0.11 -12.35 55.77
N GLN A 171 -0.67 -12.76 54.62
CA GLN A 171 -0.27 -12.29 53.27
C GLN A 171 -0.18 -10.76 53.13
N THR A 172 -0.93 -10.01 53.93
CA THR A 172 -0.95 -8.54 53.96
C THR A 172 0.35 -7.93 54.48
N LYS A 173 1.03 -8.57 55.44
CA LYS A 173 2.30 -8.08 56.01
C LYS A 173 3.49 -8.36 55.09
N ASP A 174 3.50 -9.52 54.42
CA ASP A 174 4.46 -9.84 53.36
C ASP A 174 4.43 -8.83 52.20
N LYS A 175 3.23 -8.30 51.87
CA LYS A 175 3.07 -7.21 50.89
C LYS A 175 3.62 -5.87 51.38
N LYS A 176 3.71 -5.62 52.69
CA LYS A 176 4.30 -4.40 53.25
C LYS A 176 5.84 -4.46 53.21
N LEU A 177 6.46 -5.57 53.64
CA LEU A 177 7.91 -5.75 53.56
C LEU A 177 8.42 -5.69 52.11
N SER A 178 7.77 -6.41 51.18
CA SER A 178 8.10 -6.31 49.75
C SER A 178 7.90 -4.90 49.18
N SER A 179 6.90 -4.15 49.65
CA SER A 179 6.70 -2.75 49.26
C SER A 179 7.80 -1.82 49.80
N LEU A 180 8.27 -2.04 51.03
CA LEU A 180 9.42 -1.33 51.62
C LEU A 180 10.67 -1.57 50.79
N LEU A 181 11.01 -2.84 50.52
CA LEU A 181 12.17 -3.23 49.73
C LEU A 181 12.09 -2.69 48.28
N SER A 182 10.89 -2.68 47.69
CA SER A 182 10.66 -2.08 46.37
C SER A 182 10.91 -0.57 46.39
N ASN A 183 10.51 0.14 47.44
CA ASN A 183 10.79 1.57 47.59
C ASN A 183 12.29 1.83 47.82
N LEU A 184 12.99 1.00 48.60
CA LEU A 184 14.47 1.07 48.70
C LEU A 184 15.14 0.97 47.33
N ASN A 185 14.71 0.01 46.49
CA ASN A 185 15.21 -0.11 45.12
C ASN A 185 14.86 1.08 44.22
N LEU A 186 13.73 1.75 44.45
CA LEU A 186 13.33 2.92 43.68
C LEU A 186 14.15 4.17 44.05
N PHE A 187 14.39 4.39 45.35
CA PHE A 187 15.06 5.59 45.85
C PHE A 187 16.59 5.45 45.96
N ARG A 188 17.10 4.22 46.12
CA ARG A 188 18.53 3.90 46.23
C ARG A 188 18.93 2.71 45.33
N PRO A 189 18.69 2.76 44.00
CA PRO A 189 18.80 1.59 43.09
C PRO A 189 20.19 0.94 42.99
N LYS A 190 21.28 1.70 43.14
CA LYS A 190 22.64 1.15 43.02
C LYS A 190 23.07 0.30 44.22
N ARG A 191 22.56 0.64 45.40
CA ARG A 191 22.93 0.00 46.68
C ARG A 191 21.74 0.16 47.63
N PRO A 192 20.70 -0.69 47.56
CA PRO A 192 19.50 -0.48 48.37
C PRO A 192 19.77 -0.54 49.89
N LEU A 193 20.67 -1.42 50.32
CA LEU A 193 21.13 -1.59 51.70
C LEU A 193 22.65 -1.88 51.72
N ASP A 194 23.30 -1.61 52.84
CA ASP A 194 24.72 -1.88 53.11
C ASP A 194 24.92 -3.09 54.05
N GLY A 195 23.91 -3.43 54.84
CA GLY A 195 23.92 -4.60 55.71
C GLY A 195 22.63 -4.75 56.52
N ILE A 196 22.57 -5.82 57.31
CA ILE A 196 21.44 -6.16 58.17
C ILE A 196 21.93 -6.29 59.60
N ILE A 197 21.20 -5.68 60.54
CA ILE A 197 21.46 -5.77 61.97
C ILE A 197 20.34 -6.63 62.57
N LEU A 198 20.69 -7.82 63.06
CA LEU A 198 19.78 -8.80 63.61
C LEU A 198 19.88 -8.81 65.14
N PHE A 199 18.83 -8.34 65.81
CA PHE A 199 18.73 -8.36 67.26
C PHE A 199 18.07 -9.66 67.75
N LEU A 200 18.80 -10.42 68.55
CA LEU A 200 18.36 -11.68 69.16
C LEU A 200 18.28 -11.53 70.69
N PRO A 201 17.18 -11.91 71.34
CA PRO A 201 17.10 -11.91 72.80
C PRO A 201 18.03 -12.96 73.43
N GLY A 202 18.81 -12.56 74.43
CA GLY A 202 19.73 -13.43 75.16
C GLY A 202 19.01 -14.57 75.89
N HIS A 203 17.79 -14.31 76.37
CA HIS A 203 16.95 -15.31 77.04
C HIS A 203 16.55 -16.49 76.13
N TYR A 204 16.79 -16.43 74.82
CA TYR A 204 16.61 -17.58 73.92
C TYR A 204 17.62 -18.69 74.19
N PHE A 205 18.81 -18.32 74.68
CA PHE A 205 19.95 -19.22 74.80
C PHE A 205 20.28 -19.58 76.25
N HIS A 206 19.76 -18.84 77.21
CA HIS A 206 20.05 -19.02 78.64
C HIS A 206 18.90 -18.52 79.52
N GLY A 207 18.78 -19.05 80.75
CA GLY A 207 17.77 -18.64 81.73
C GLY A 207 16.48 -19.48 81.70
N PRO A 208 15.47 -19.10 82.50
CA PRO A 208 14.24 -19.89 82.68
C PRO A 208 13.36 -19.96 81.43
N THR A 209 13.51 -19.02 80.50
CA THR A 209 12.77 -18.95 79.23
C THR A 209 13.61 -19.39 78.04
N THR A 210 14.68 -20.17 78.28
CA THR A 210 15.52 -20.74 77.21
C THR A 210 14.65 -21.53 76.25
N LEU A 211 14.83 -21.29 74.95
CA LEU A 211 14.07 -21.99 73.92
C LEU A 211 14.61 -23.42 73.75
N THR A 212 13.71 -24.34 73.43
CA THR A 212 14.10 -25.70 73.06
C THR A 212 14.82 -25.70 71.70
N SER A 213 15.65 -26.71 71.43
CA SER A 213 16.31 -26.89 70.13
C SER A 213 15.34 -26.84 68.94
N LYS A 214 14.11 -27.38 69.12
CA LYS A 214 13.06 -27.31 68.10
C LYS A 214 12.60 -25.86 67.84
N GLU A 215 12.34 -25.08 68.89
CA GLU A 215 11.92 -23.68 68.78
C GLU A 215 13.03 -22.79 68.22
N LEU A 216 14.29 -23.01 68.63
CA LEU A 216 15.46 -22.32 68.07
C LEU A 216 15.57 -22.57 66.56
N ARG A 217 15.37 -23.82 66.13
CA ARG A 217 15.37 -24.19 64.71
C ARG A 217 14.22 -23.53 63.94
N GLU A 218 12.99 -23.60 64.44
CA GLU A 218 11.83 -22.98 63.78
C GLU A 218 12.00 -21.46 63.62
N LYS A 219 12.49 -20.77 64.65
CA LYS A 219 12.76 -19.33 64.59
C LYS A 219 13.87 -18.97 63.62
N SER A 220 15.00 -19.66 63.70
CA SER A 220 16.14 -19.40 62.80
C SER A 220 15.81 -19.69 61.32
N GLU A 221 15.05 -20.74 61.03
CA GLU A 221 14.54 -21.04 59.66
C GLU A 221 13.57 -19.95 59.16
N HIS A 222 12.72 -19.42 60.05
CA HIS A 222 11.84 -18.31 59.71
C HIS A 222 12.61 -17.03 59.37
N VAL A 223 13.55 -16.63 60.24
CA VAL A 223 14.42 -15.46 60.02
C VAL A 223 15.23 -15.64 58.74
N ALA A 224 15.79 -16.83 58.48
CA ALA A 224 16.51 -17.14 57.25
C ALA A 224 15.64 -16.90 56.00
N THR A 225 14.37 -17.32 56.04
CA THR A 225 13.42 -17.13 54.95
C THR A 225 13.18 -15.65 54.66
N GLN A 226 13.11 -14.82 55.70
CA GLN A 226 12.86 -13.38 55.56
C GLN A 226 14.11 -12.63 55.07
N LEU A 227 15.30 -12.99 55.57
CA LEU A 227 16.57 -12.46 55.05
C LEU A 227 16.72 -12.77 53.56
N ARG A 228 16.40 -14.00 53.10
CA ARG A 228 16.38 -14.33 51.67
C ARG A 228 15.43 -13.46 50.86
N LYS A 229 14.26 -13.08 51.41
CA LYS A 229 13.35 -12.14 50.74
C LYS A 229 14.00 -10.77 50.59
N VAL A 230 14.70 -10.26 51.62
CA VAL A 230 15.43 -8.99 51.57
C VAL A 230 16.49 -9.02 50.47
N GLU A 231 17.29 -10.08 50.41
CA GLU A 231 18.32 -10.24 49.38
C GLU A 231 17.75 -10.37 47.97
N LYS A 232 16.73 -11.21 47.78
CA LYS A 232 16.10 -11.40 46.47
C LYS A 232 15.51 -10.11 45.91
N HIS A 233 15.02 -9.22 46.78
CA HIS A 233 14.54 -7.92 46.34
C HIS A 233 15.69 -6.94 46.10
N THR A 234 16.69 -6.89 46.98
CA THR A 234 17.79 -5.90 46.89
C THR A 234 18.82 -6.26 45.82
N GLY A 235 18.95 -7.54 45.46
CA GLY A 235 19.95 -8.04 44.51
C GLY A 235 21.38 -8.03 45.05
N LEU A 236 21.55 -7.94 46.38
CA LEU A 236 22.84 -7.83 47.07
C LEU A 236 23.04 -8.99 48.05
N LYS A 237 24.30 -9.43 48.17
CA LYS A 237 24.83 -10.23 49.27
C LYS A 237 25.09 -9.32 50.47
N LEU A 238 24.31 -9.43 51.55
CA LEU A 238 24.40 -8.48 52.67
C LEU A 238 25.13 -9.07 53.90
N PRO A 239 26.02 -8.32 54.57
CA PRO A 239 26.56 -8.71 55.87
C PRO A 239 25.47 -8.67 56.95
N VAL A 240 25.40 -9.71 57.77
CA VAL A 240 24.48 -9.80 58.91
C VAL A 240 25.26 -9.66 60.23
N TYR A 241 25.01 -8.58 60.96
CA TYR A 241 25.54 -8.30 62.30
C TYR A 241 24.55 -8.81 63.34
N VAL A 242 24.94 -9.81 64.13
CA VAL A 242 24.06 -10.39 65.14
C VAL A 242 24.33 -9.73 66.48
N ILE A 243 23.30 -9.12 67.09
CA ILE A 243 23.40 -8.44 68.38
C ILE A 243 22.49 -9.18 69.36
N ILE A 244 23.10 -9.72 70.41
CA ILE A 244 22.41 -10.39 71.52
C ILE A 244 22.05 -9.31 72.54
N THR A 245 20.76 -9.09 72.73
CA THR A 245 20.19 -8.10 73.65
C THR A 245 19.75 -8.73 74.97
N GLY A 246 19.61 -7.96 76.03
CA GLY A 246 19.12 -8.48 77.31
C GLY A 246 20.22 -9.14 78.13
N CYS A 247 21.49 -8.76 77.92
CA CYS A 247 22.61 -9.31 78.68
C CYS A 247 22.57 -8.94 80.17
N GLU A 248 21.75 -7.97 80.57
CA GLU A 248 21.46 -7.66 81.98
C GLU A 248 20.84 -8.84 82.75
N GLU A 249 20.20 -9.79 82.06
CA GLU A 249 19.65 -11.01 82.67
C GLU A 249 20.73 -12.08 82.92
N VAL A 250 21.93 -11.90 82.38
CA VAL A 250 23.05 -12.85 82.58
C VAL A 250 23.65 -12.60 83.96
N ALA A 251 23.77 -13.66 84.76
CA ALA A 251 24.32 -13.58 86.11
C ALA A 251 25.71 -12.93 86.11
N GLY A 252 25.90 -11.93 86.97
CA GLY A 252 27.13 -11.15 87.09
C GLY A 252 27.21 -9.89 86.21
N PHE A 253 26.25 -9.64 85.31
CA PHE A 253 26.27 -8.45 84.45
C PHE A 253 26.16 -7.15 85.24
N GLU A 254 25.29 -7.08 86.25
CA GLU A 254 25.07 -5.87 87.04
C GLU A 254 26.39 -5.40 87.68
N GLY A 255 27.11 -6.29 88.36
CA GLY A 255 28.40 -5.98 88.95
C GLY A 255 29.49 -5.56 87.97
N VAL A 256 29.57 -6.23 86.81
CA VAL A 256 30.51 -5.84 85.74
C VAL A 256 30.14 -4.46 85.22
N SER A 257 28.87 -4.21 84.93
CA SER A 257 28.39 -2.94 84.35
C SER A 257 28.68 -1.73 85.25
N GLN A 258 28.52 -1.88 86.58
CA GLN A 258 28.84 -0.84 87.57
C GLN A 258 30.35 -0.61 87.74
N SER A 259 31.17 -1.58 87.34
CA SER A 259 32.63 -1.55 87.55
C SER A 259 33.44 -1.21 86.30
N LEU A 260 32.79 -1.07 85.14
CA LEU A 260 33.46 -0.76 83.88
C LEU A 260 34.09 0.65 83.91
N PRO A 261 35.38 0.78 83.53
CA PRO A 261 35.98 2.09 83.25
C PRO A 261 35.20 2.85 82.16
N GLN A 262 35.18 4.19 82.23
CA GLN A 262 34.40 5.03 81.30
C GLN A 262 34.76 4.80 79.82
N ASP A 263 36.03 4.53 79.52
CA ASP A 263 36.54 4.20 78.18
C ASP A 263 36.10 2.81 77.68
N LYS A 264 35.60 1.95 78.57
CA LYS A 264 35.18 0.57 78.28
C LYS A 264 33.66 0.41 78.18
N ILE A 265 32.89 1.41 78.62
CA ILE A 265 31.42 1.40 78.59
C ILE A 265 30.86 1.18 77.17
N GLN A 266 31.51 1.76 76.16
CA GLN A 266 31.06 1.71 74.77
C GLN A 266 31.95 0.84 73.86
N GLU A 267 32.99 0.21 74.41
CA GLU A 267 33.88 -0.70 73.68
C GLU A 267 33.11 -1.93 73.18
N ILE A 268 33.43 -2.41 71.99
CA ILE A 268 32.72 -3.54 71.39
C ILE A 268 32.91 -4.81 72.24
N MET A 269 31.81 -5.37 72.75
CA MET A 269 31.78 -6.69 73.37
C MET A 269 31.25 -7.72 72.37
N GLY A 270 32.15 -8.52 71.79
CA GLY A 270 31.76 -9.55 70.85
C GLY A 270 32.91 -10.08 70.02
N TRP A 271 32.56 -10.76 68.93
CA TRP A 271 33.49 -11.30 67.97
C TRP A 271 33.05 -10.98 66.54
N SER A 272 34.03 -10.66 65.71
CA SER A 272 33.85 -10.33 64.29
C SER A 272 34.60 -11.37 63.45
N SER A 273 33.96 -11.85 62.39
CA SER A 273 34.57 -12.78 61.44
C SER A 273 35.68 -12.11 60.62
N ASP A 274 36.85 -12.74 60.52
CA ASP A 274 37.94 -12.29 59.64
C ASP A 274 37.90 -12.97 58.26
N TYR A 275 36.92 -13.85 58.03
CA TYR A 275 36.77 -14.60 56.79
C TYR A 275 36.17 -13.73 55.67
N VAL A 276 36.56 -14.03 54.42
CA VAL A 276 36.14 -13.30 53.22
C VAL A 276 34.63 -13.48 53.01
N SER A 277 33.94 -12.47 52.48
CA SER A 277 32.47 -12.46 52.28
C SER A 277 31.89 -13.63 51.47
N ASP A 278 32.72 -14.36 50.70
CA ASP A 278 32.30 -15.53 49.91
C ASP A 278 32.61 -16.88 50.58
N THR A 279 33.18 -16.91 51.79
CA THR A 279 33.39 -18.16 52.53
C THR A 279 32.08 -18.68 53.12
N GLU A 280 31.80 -19.97 52.94
CA GLU A 280 30.67 -20.62 53.57
C GLU A 280 30.78 -20.58 55.10
N PHE A 281 29.64 -20.35 55.77
CA PHE A 281 29.59 -20.28 57.23
C PHE A 281 29.90 -21.64 57.87
N ASP A 282 30.93 -21.67 58.72
CA ASP A 282 31.25 -22.81 59.56
C ASP A 282 30.84 -22.53 61.03
N PRO A 283 29.99 -23.37 61.64
CA PRO A 283 29.63 -23.26 63.06
C PRO A 283 30.84 -23.26 64.02
N SER A 284 32.00 -23.79 63.62
CA SER A 284 33.23 -23.76 64.41
C SER A 284 33.74 -22.33 64.70
N TRP A 285 33.35 -21.35 63.88
CA TRP A 285 33.67 -19.94 64.08
C TRP A 285 33.04 -19.39 65.35
N ILE A 286 31.85 -19.87 65.72
CA ILE A 286 31.17 -19.44 66.95
C ILE A 286 31.98 -19.88 68.17
N LYS A 287 32.45 -21.13 68.17
CA LYS A 287 33.33 -21.64 69.24
C LYS A 287 34.60 -20.80 69.36
N THR A 288 35.28 -20.55 68.24
CA THR A 288 36.50 -19.73 68.19
C THR A 288 36.23 -18.30 68.71
N GLY A 289 35.08 -17.73 68.33
CA GLY A 289 34.66 -16.41 68.79
C GLY A 289 34.40 -16.35 70.29
N PHE A 290 33.76 -17.38 70.88
CA PHE A 290 33.57 -17.47 72.33
C PHE A 290 34.89 -17.68 73.09
N GLU A 291 35.83 -18.45 72.54
CA GLU A 291 37.17 -18.60 73.11
C GLU A 291 37.92 -17.26 73.14
N SER A 292 37.85 -16.47 72.06
CA SER A 292 38.42 -15.11 72.01
C SER A 292 37.70 -14.15 72.97
N LEU A 293 36.37 -14.23 73.05
CA LEU A 293 35.56 -13.41 73.94
C LEU A 293 35.87 -13.73 75.41
N LEU A 294 36.02 -15.01 75.76
CA LEU A 294 36.39 -15.44 77.11
C LEU A 294 37.74 -14.87 77.52
N ASN A 295 38.74 -14.90 76.63
CA ASN A 295 40.04 -14.28 76.88
C ASN A 295 39.92 -12.76 77.10
N THR A 296 39.07 -12.11 76.32
CA THR A 296 38.81 -10.66 76.44
C THR A 296 38.10 -10.33 77.75
N LEU A 297 37.07 -11.08 78.10
CA LEU A 297 36.33 -10.94 79.36
C LEU A 297 37.21 -11.22 80.57
N ASN A 298 38.04 -12.26 80.54
CA ASN A 298 39.00 -12.53 81.62
C ASN A 298 39.95 -11.35 81.80
N ARG A 299 40.48 -10.77 80.71
CA ARG A 299 41.32 -9.56 80.78
C ARG A 299 40.56 -8.36 81.34
N LEU A 300 39.30 -8.17 80.97
CA LEU A 300 38.44 -7.12 81.51
C LEU A 300 38.17 -7.35 83.01
N SER A 301 37.81 -8.56 83.42
CA SER A 301 37.60 -8.94 84.83
C SER A 301 38.86 -8.74 85.65
N PHE A 302 40.05 -9.11 85.15
CA PHE A 302 41.32 -8.82 85.81
C PHE A 302 41.58 -7.31 85.94
N GLY A 303 41.30 -6.52 84.89
CA GLY A 303 41.42 -5.07 84.92
C GLY A 303 40.48 -4.41 85.93
N ILE A 304 39.22 -4.85 85.97
CA ILE A 304 38.22 -4.42 86.95
C ILE A 304 38.69 -4.76 88.37
N PHE A 305 39.16 -6.00 88.60
CA PHE A 305 39.67 -6.44 89.90
C PHE A 305 40.85 -5.61 90.39
N LEU A 306 41.84 -5.35 89.52
CA LEU A 306 43.01 -4.51 89.84
C LEU A 306 42.63 -3.05 90.14
N SER A 307 41.56 -2.54 89.52
CA SER A 307 41.12 -1.16 89.73
C SER A 307 40.54 -0.89 91.12
N GLN A 308 40.14 -1.93 91.87
CA GLN A 308 39.46 -1.86 93.19
C GLN A 308 38.19 -0.99 93.22
N LYS A 309 37.65 -0.61 92.06
CA LYS A 309 36.47 0.26 91.93
C LYS A 309 35.13 -0.48 92.04
N THR A 310 35.16 -1.82 92.10
CA THR A 310 33.96 -2.64 92.28
C THR A 310 33.38 -2.45 93.69
N PRO A 311 32.10 -2.07 93.84
CA PRO A 311 31.45 -2.05 95.14
C PRO A 311 31.50 -3.44 95.81
N LYS A 312 31.61 -3.49 97.14
CA LYS A 312 31.76 -4.76 97.88
C LYS A 312 30.66 -5.77 97.57
N GLU A 313 29.45 -5.29 97.31
CA GLU A 313 28.25 -6.08 97.00
C GLU A 313 28.35 -6.86 95.68
N TYR A 314 29.19 -6.41 94.75
CA TYR A 314 29.26 -6.94 93.38
C TYR A 314 30.62 -7.59 93.05
N ARG A 315 31.39 -7.99 94.06
CA ARG A 315 32.73 -8.58 93.85
C ARG A 315 32.68 -9.95 93.16
N ASP A 316 31.70 -10.76 93.52
CA ASP A 316 31.54 -12.12 92.98
C ASP A 316 31.01 -12.09 91.54
N ASP A 317 30.19 -11.09 91.21
CA ASP A 317 29.62 -10.87 89.86
C ASP A 317 30.68 -10.81 88.76
N ASN A 318 31.83 -10.16 89.03
CA ASN A 318 32.93 -10.04 88.06
C ASN A 318 33.57 -11.40 87.70
N LEU A 319 33.51 -12.37 88.61
CA LEU A 319 34.01 -13.74 88.39
C LEU A 319 32.94 -14.64 87.76
N ILE A 320 31.66 -14.39 88.06
CA ILE A 320 30.52 -15.18 87.58
C ILE A 320 30.13 -14.81 86.14
N PHE A 321 30.32 -13.54 85.74
CA PHE A 321 29.84 -13.05 84.45
C PHE A 321 30.41 -13.80 83.25
N ALA A 322 31.74 -13.98 83.19
CA ALA A 322 32.38 -14.61 82.06
C ALA A 322 31.89 -16.06 81.85
N PRO A 323 31.91 -16.96 82.86
CA PRO A 323 31.32 -18.29 82.76
C PRO A 323 29.83 -18.28 82.39
N SER A 324 29.04 -17.37 83.00
CA SER A 324 27.60 -17.26 82.73
C SER A 324 27.32 -16.87 81.28
N LEU A 325 28.12 -15.97 80.71
CA LEU A 325 27.99 -15.59 79.31
C LEU A 325 28.37 -16.74 78.36
N MET A 326 29.36 -17.57 78.73
CA MET A 326 29.74 -18.75 77.92
C MET A 326 28.61 -19.77 77.80
N ASN A 327 27.65 -19.82 78.73
CA ASN A 327 26.50 -20.72 78.65
C ASN A 327 25.62 -20.46 77.41
N LEU A 328 25.67 -19.25 76.83
CA LEU A 328 24.92 -18.91 75.63
C LEU A 328 25.49 -19.56 74.36
N GLN A 329 26.73 -20.06 74.41
CA GLN A 329 27.46 -20.55 73.24
C GLN A 329 26.71 -21.67 72.50
N SER A 330 26.20 -22.67 73.23
CA SER A 330 25.57 -23.84 72.62
C SER A 330 24.30 -23.44 71.85
N GLY A 331 23.41 -22.70 72.52
CA GLY A 331 22.15 -22.22 71.92
C GLY A 331 22.39 -21.27 70.74
N LEU A 332 23.37 -20.36 70.85
CA LEU A 332 23.71 -19.45 69.76
C LEU A 332 24.30 -20.21 68.56
N THR A 333 25.14 -21.21 68.81
CA THR A 333 25.71 -22.06 67.76
C THR A 333 24.60 -22.80 67.01
N GLU A 334 23.61 -23.37 67.71
CA GLU A 334 22.47 -24.05 67.09
C GLU A 334 21.63 -23.07 66.23
N TYR A 335 21.31 -21.89 66.75
CA TYR A 335 20.52 -20.89 66.03
C TYR A 335 21.24 -20.37 64.78
N LEU A 336 22.51 -19.98 64.89
CA LEU A 336 23.27 -19.44 63.77
C LEU A 336 23.59 -20.52 62.72
N LYS A 337 23.83 -21.77 63.13
CA LYS A 337 23.94 -22.90 62.20
C LYS A 337 22.69 -23.05 61.36
N ASN A 338 21.50 -22.99 61.95
CA ASN A 338 20.26 -23.10 61.18
C ASN A 338 20.00 -21.86 60.30
N LEU A 339 20.40 -20.66 60.77
CA LEU A 339 20.25 -19.39 60.04
C LEU A 339 21.13 -19.31 58.78
N PHE A 340 22.37 -19.80 58.83
CA PHE A 340 23.36 -19.66 57.76
C PHE A 340 23.70 -20.98 57.02
N SER A 341 23.60 -22.16 57.64
CA SER A 341 24.06 -23.44 57.05
C SER A 341 23.01 -24.21 56.25
N GLN A 342 21.73 -23.88 56.34
CA GLN A 342 20.70 -24.59 55.57
C GLN A 342 20.56 -23.97 54.16
N TYR A 343 20.46 -24.84 53.15
CA TYR A 343 20.17 -24.58 51.73
C TYR A 343 21.39 -24.25 50.81
N ASN A 344 22.22 -25.28 50.59
CA ASN A 344 23.07 -25.44 49.42
C ASN A 344 22.27 -25.15 48.14
N LEU A 345 22.48 -23.98 47.55
CA LEU A 345 22.46 -23.65 46.11
C LEU A 345 22.24 -22.13 45.88
N THR A 346 21.73 -21.36 46.85
CA THR A 346 21.36 -19.94 46.62
C THR A 346 21.27 -19.02 47.87
N THR A 347 21.96 -19.27 48.98
CA THR A 347 22.06 -18.28 50.09
C THR A 347 23.14 -17.25 49.79
N HIS A 348 22.80 -15.96 49.91
CA HIS A 348 23.65 -14.85 49.45
C HIS A 348 24.09 -13.92 50.59
N TYR A 349 23.49 -13.99 51.79
CA TYR A 349 23.92 -13.21 52.96
C TYR A 349 24.97 -13.97 53.75
N PHE A 350 25.86 -13.24 54.42
CA PHE A 350 26.96 -13.84 55.16
C PHE A 350 27.04 -13.33 56.60
N PHE A 351 27.55 -14.20 57.47
CA PHE A 351 27.72 -13.92 58.89
C PHE A 351 28.90 -12.98 59.11
N ARG A 352 28.66 -11.81 59.72
CA ARG A 352 29.72 -10.82 59.98
C ARG A 352 30.30 -10.93 61.38
N GLY A 353 29.51 -11.34 62.37
CA GLY A 353 29.92 -11.42 63.77
C GLY A 353 28.74 -11.43 64.73
N PHE A 354 29.02 -11.76 65.99
CA PHE A 354 28.05 -11.71 67.08
C PHE A 354 28.55 -10.76 68.18
N TYR A 355 27.64 -9.96 68.73
CA TYR A 355 27.94 -8.92 69.70
C TYR A 355 26.91 -8.93 70.83
N PHE A 356 27.28 -8.42 72.00
CA PHE A 356 26.44 -8.42 73.18
C PHE A 356 26.15 -6.99 73.62
N THR A 357 24.91 -6.74 74.03
CA THR A 357 24.48 -5.48 74.61
C THR A 357 23.57 -5.74 75.80
N GLY A 358 23.74 -4.95 76.85
CA GLY A 358 22.83 -4.91 77.98
C GLY A 358 22.62 -3.47 78.45
N ASN A 359 21.59 -3.28 79.24
CA ASN A 359 21.23 -1.96 79.76
C ASN A 359 21.95 -1.69 81.08
N PHE A 360 22.57 -0.51 81.17
CA PHE A 360 23.17 0.00 82.39
C PHE A 360 22.28 1.07 83.01
N GLU A 361 21.94 0.89 84.29
CA GLU A 361 21.21 1.88 85.08
C GLU A 361 22.20 2.73 85.89
N THR A 362 22.35 4.00 85.50
CA THR A 362 23.11 4.96 86.30
C THR A 362 22.26 5.42 87.48
N LYS A 363 22.66 5.09 88.71
CA LYS A 363 22.15 5.76 89.91
C LYS A 363 22.83 7.14 89.99
N GLU A 364 22.15 8.20 89.54
CA GLU A 364 22.63 9.56 89.80
C GLU A 364 22.60 9.82 91.32
N ASN A 365 23.68 10.41 91.85
CA ASN A 365 23.84 10.73 93.28
C ASN A 365 22.61 11.47 93.85
N GLU A 366 22.13 11.01 95.01
CA GLU A 366 20.93 11.45 95.75
C GLU A 366 20.87 12.94 96.19
N ASN A 367 21.73 13.83 95.69
CA ASN A 367 21.83 15.21 96.19
C ASN A 367 21.11 16.30 95.39
N LYS A 368 20.12 15.96 94.55
CA LYS A 368 19.15 16.95 94.04
C LYS A 368 17.74 16.38 94.04
N VAL A 369 16.85 17.04 94.78
CA VAL A 369 15.40 16.77 94.78
C VAL A 369 14.86 17.09 93.39
N SER A 370 14.63 16.07 92.58
CA SER A 370 13.82 16.12 91.36
C SER A 370 12.68 15.11 91.47
N ILE A 371 11.44 15.59 91.32
CA ILE A 371 10.18 14.83 91.45
C ILE A 371 10.00 13.78 90.31
N PHE A 372 10.96 13.68 89.39
CA PHE A 372 11.00 12.66 88.32
C PHE A 372 12.36 11.95 88.32
N ASN A 373 12.59 11.03 89.26
CA ASN A 373 13.68 10.06 89.16
C ASN A 373 13.31 8.99 88.11
N GLN A 374 13.42 9.33 86.82
CA GLN A 374 13.45 8.29 85.78
C GLN A 374 14.88 7.78 85.67
N VAL A 375 15.08 6.52 86.05
CA VAL A 375 16.34 5.81 85.86
C VAL A 375 16.66 5.79 84.36
N ARG A 376 17.72 6.49 83.95
CA ARG A 376 18.15 6.51 82.55
C ARG A 376 18.90 5.21 82.25
N LYS A 377 18.31 4.36 81.40
CA LYS A 377 18.96 3.17 80.86
C LYS A 377 19.89 3.56 79.72
N ILE A 378 21.17 3.21 79.82
CA ILE A 378 22.18 3.44 78.78
C ILE A 378 22.57 2.08 78.19
N PRO A 379 22.48 1.89 76.86
CA PRO A 379 22.95 0.67 76.22
C PRO A 379 24.49 0.61 76.26
N LEU A 380 25.04 -0.48 76.78
CA LEU A 380 26.48 -0.73 76.83
C LEU A 380 27.00 -1.34 75.52
N PHE A 381 28.27 -1.08 75.21
CA PHE A 381 29.04 -1.71 74.12
C PHE A 381 28.55 -1.40 72.69
N MET A 382 27.70 -0.38 72.54
CA MET A 382 26.98 -0.15 71.30
C MET A 382 27.56 0.97 70.42
N ALA A 383 28.11 2.03 71.01
CA ALA A 383 28.56 3.18 70.22
C ALA A 383 29.75 2.84 69.32
N ASP A 384 30.77 2.15 69.84
CA ASP A 384 31.90 1.73 69.01
C ASP A 384 31.50 0.64 68.02
N LEU A 385 30.53 -0.22 68.37
CA LEU A 385 30.01 -1.22 67.44
C LEU A 385 29.38 -0.54 66.22
N PHE A 386 28.56 0.49 66.42
CA PHE A 386 27.99 1.23 65.31
C PHE A 386 29.03 2.07 64.55
N LYS A 387 29.87 2.83 65.27
CA LYS A 387 30.82 3.77 64.68
C LYS A 387 32.01 3.09 63.99
N ALA A 388 32.69 2.18 64.70
CA ALA A 388 33.93 1.58 64.24
C ALA A 388 33.72 0.31 63.41
N LYS A 389 32.54 -0.35 63.54
CA LYS A 389 32.25 -1.59 62.84
C LYS A 389 31.13 -1.47 61.82
N ILE A 390 29.89 -1.30 62.26
CA ILE A 390 28.72 -1.36 61.37
C ILE A 390 28.83 -0.27 60.29
N PHE A 391 28.89 1.02 60.65
CA PHE A 391 28.94 2.10 59.65
C PHE A 391 30.26 2.20 58.89
N ALA A 392 31.39 1.77 59.49
CA ALA A 392 32.70 1.79 58.84
C ALA A 392 32.81 0.75 57.70
N GLU A 393 32.06 -0.34 57.78
CA GLU A 393 32.14 -1.49 56.87
C GLU A 393 31.11 -1.47 55.73
N TYR A 394 30.74 -0.28 55.26
CA TYR A 394 29.64 -0.11 54.32
C TYR A 394 29.86 -0.64 52.89
N ASN A 395 31.07 -1.03 52.51
CA ASN A 395 31.39 -1.49 51.15
C ASN A 395 31.60 -3.01 51.03
N ILE A 396 31.18 -3.80 52.03
CA ILE A 396 31.35 -5.26 51.99
C ILE A 396 30.18 -5.95 51.24
N ALA A 397 29.03 -5.28 51.06
CA ALA A 397 27.92 -5.83 50.29
C ALA A 397 28.26 -5.95 48.79
N THR A 398 28.07 -7.13 48.21
CA THR A 398 28.38 -7.42 46.79
C THR A 398 27.12 -7.71 45.96
N PRO A 399 27.09 -7.36 44.66
CA PRO A 399 25.94 -7.65 43.80
C PRO A 399 25.85 -9.14 43.44
N ILE A 400 24.63 -9.65 43.26
CA ILE A 400 24.37 -11.02 42.80
C ILE A 400 24.40 -11.06 41.26
N ASP A 401 25.33 -11.82 40.66
CA ASP A 401 25.60 -11.82 39.20
C ASP A 401 24.38 -12.15 38.30
N GLN A 402 23.37 -12.85 38.82
CA GLN A 402 22.14 -13.15 38.08
C GLN A 402 21.26 -11.92 37.78
N PHE A 403 21.56 -10.75 38.35
CA PHE A 403 20.83 -9.49 38.12
C PHE A 403 21.47 -8.53 37.08
N LEU A 404 22.51 -8.96 36.35
CA LEU A 404 23.17 -8.13 35.33
C LEU A 404 22.24 -7.66 34.18
N ILE A 405 21.05 -8.24 34.04
CA ILE A 405 19.97 -7.68 33.22
C ILE A 405 19.22 -6.64 34.07
N SER A 406 19.70 -5.39 34.02
CA SER A 406 19.14 -4.20 34.69
C SER A 406 17.66 -4.36 35.06
N SER A 407 17.36 -4.51 36.35
CA SER A 407 16.03 -4.68 36.94
C SER A 407 15.06 -3.51 36.65
N ASN A 408 15.56 -2.45 36.04
CA ASN A 408 14.77 -1.32 35.61
C ASN A 408 13.96 -1.65 34.35
N ARG A 409 12.68 -1.95 34.54
CA ARG A 409 11.69 -2.23 33.48
C ARG A 409 11.72 -1.18 32.37
N ARG A 410 12.04 0.08 32.67
CA ARG A 410 12.17 1.15 31.67
C ARG A 410 13.35 0.90 30.72
N ILE A 411 14.50 0.47 31.25
CA ILE A 411 15.71 0.20 30.45
C ILE A 411 15.47 -0.98 29.50
N ASN A 412 14.78 -2.02 29.96
CA ASN A 412 14.45 -3.17 29.09
C ASN A 412 13.43 -2.80 28.02
N ILE A 413 12.45 -1.94 28.33
CA ILE A 413 11.54 -1.36 27.33
C ILE A 413 12.33 -0.53 26.31
N TYR A 414 13.29 0.29 26.74
CA TYR A 414 14.14 1.07 25.83
C TYR A 414 14.99 0.18 24.93
N LYS A 415 15.62 -0.87 25.48
CA LYS A 415 16.36 -1.87 24.68
C LYS A 415 15.46 -2.52 23.62
N ALA A 416 14.26 -2.95 24.01
CA ALA A 416 13.29 -3.53 23.09
C ALA A 416 12.86 -2.54 21.98
N LEU A 417 12.53 -1.30 22.35
CA LEU A 417 12.16 -0.25 21.39
C LEU A 417 13.30 0.09 20.43
N THR A 418 14.55 0.12 20.90
CA THR A 418 15.71 0.35 20.02
C THR A 418 15.90 -0.79 19.02
N ILE A 419 15.74 -2.05 19.44
CA ILE A 419 15.83 -3.20 18.55
C ILE A 419 14.70 -3.17 17.52
N ILE A 420 13.46 -2.92 17.95
CA ILE A 420 12.30 -2.78 17.05
C ILE A 420 12.52 -1.65 16.05
N PHE A 421 13.02 -0.50 16.49
CA PHE A 421 13.32 0.63 15.61
C PHE A 421 14.37 0.28 14.55
N ILE A 422 15.44 -0.42 14.92
CA ILE A 422 16.47 -0.88 13.99
C ILE A 422 15.87 -1.84 12.95
N VAL A 423 15.07 -2.82 13.39
CA VAL A 423 14.42 -3.80 12.50
C VAL A 423 13.45 -3.13 11.53
N VAL A 424 12.55 -2.27 12.03
CA VAL A 424 11.56 -1.56 11.21
C VAL A 424 12.24 -0.59 10.23
N SER A 425 13.27 0.13 10.68
CA SER A 425 14.02 1.05 9.82
C SER A 425 14.79 0.30 8.72
N SER A 426 15.43 -0.82 9.06
CA SER A 426 16.13 -1.67 8.09
C SER A 426 15.18 -2.26 7.06
N LEU A 427 14.02 -2.78 7.50
CA LEU A 427 12.99 -3.29 6.61
C LEU A 427 12.42 -2.18 5.72
N GLY A 428 12.15 -1.00 6.28
CA GLY A 428 11.68 0.17 5.54
C GLY A 428 12.68 0.64 4.47
N LEU A 429 13.98 0.66 4.80
CA LEU A 429 15.05 0.96 3.85
C LEU A 429 15.12 -0.08 2.72
N TYR A 430 14.99 -1.37 3.04
CA TYR A 430 14.99 -2.44 2.05
C TYR A 430 13.79 -2.33 1.08
N LEU A 431 12.58 -2.13 1.61
CA LEU A 431 11.38 -1.95 0.81
C LEU A 431 11.47 -0.69 -0.06
N SER A 432 11.94 0.43 0.50
CA SER A 432 12.12 1.68 -0.24
C SER A 432 13.19 1.56 -1.32
N HIS A 433 14.28 0.83 -1.09
CA HIS A 433 15.30 0.56 -2.11
C HIS A 433 14.75 -0.23 -3.29
N LYS A 434 13.93 -1.25 -3.03
CA LYS A 434 13.26 -2.03 -4.09
C LYS A 434 12.32 -1.14 -4.90
N GLN A 435 11.54 -0.29 -4.23
CA GLN A 435 10.60 0.62 -4.88
C GLN A 435 11.32 1.69 -5.72
N ILE A 436 12.39 2.30 -5.20
CA ILE A 436 13.24 3.24 -5.94
C ILE A 436 13.79 2.61 -7.21
N ARG A 437 14.29 1.37 -7.15
CA ARG A 437 14.80 0.71 -8.36
C ARG A 437 13.68 0.52 -9.39
N ALA A 438 12.50 0.06 -8.96
CA ALA A 438 11.36 -0.11 -9.86
C ALA A 438 10.95 1.21 -10.52
N ASP A 439 10.96 2.31 -9.75
CA ASP A 439 10.54 3.63 -10.24
C ASP A 439 11.59 4.32 -11.11
N LEU A 440 12.88 4.24 -10.75
CA LEU A 440 13.96 4.99 -11.42
C LEU A 440 14.54 4.27 -12.64
N THR A 441 14.56 2.94 -12.68
CA THR A 441 15.12 2.20 -13.83
C THR A 441 14.46 2.54 -15.17
N PRO A 442 13.12 2.60 -15.31
CA PRO A 442 12.50 3.03 -16.57
C PRO A 442 12.79 4.51 -16.87
N ILE A 443 12.78 5.38 -15.86
CA ILE A 443 13.07 6.81 -16.03
C ILE A 443 14.52 7.02 -16.51
N LEU A 444 15.49 6.29 -15.96
CA LEU A 444 16.90 6.39 -16.35
C LEU A 444 17.14 5.88 -17.79
N SER A 445 16.48 4.79 -18.17
CA SER A 445 16.54 4.26 -19.55
C SER A 445 15.92 5.23 -20.57
N ASP A 446 14.75 5.79 -20.24
CA ASP A 446 14.05 6.70 -21.15
C ASP A 446 14.75 8.09 -21.19
N THR A 447 15.36 8.55 -20.10
CA THR A 447 16.15 9.80 -20.08
C THR A 447 17.44 9.71 -20.88
N SER A 448 18.14 8.56 -20.87
CA SER A 448 19.33 8.38 -21.70
C SER A 448 18.97 8.40 -23.19
N LYS A 449 17.83 7.80 -23.56
CA LYS A 449 17.30 7.89 -24.93
C LYS A 449 16.98 9.33 -25.31
N ILE A 450 16.30 10.09 -24.46
CA ILE A 450 16.01 11.52 -24.72
C ILE A 450 17.30 12.32 -24.86
N HIS A 451 18.31 12.08 -24.02
CA HIS A 451 19.59 12.77 -24.13
C HIS A 451 20.28 12.46 -25.46
N GLN A 452 20.32 11.18 -25.84
CA GLN A 452 20.83 10.73 -27.13
C GLN A 452 20.03 11.37 -28.30
N THR A 453 18.71 11.38 -28.23
CA THR A 453 17.82 12.05 -29.21
C THR A 453 18.15 13.54 -29.31
N ILE A 454 18.35 14.24 -28.19
CA ILE A 454 18.70 15.67 -28.19
C ILE A 454 20.10 15.90 -28.78
N GLU A 455 21.08 15.06 -28.49
CA GLU A 455 22.43 15.14 -29.10
C GLU A 455 22.41 14.82 -30.60
N GLU A 456 21.60 13.83 -31.02
CA GLU A 456 21.37 13.52 -32.43
C GLU A 456 20.63 14.66 -33.16
N ILE A 457 19.67 15.32 -32.51
CA ILE A 457 19.03 16.52 -33.07
C ILE A 457 20.06 17.63 -33.25
N LYS A 458 20.88 17.89 -32.24
CA LYS A 458 21.86 18.97 -32.26
C LYS A 458 22.94 18.75 -33.33
N SER A 459 23.42 17.52 -33.47
CA SER A 459 24.40 17.15 -34.51
C SER A 459 23.79 17.12 -35.91
N ARG A 460 22.51 16.77 -36.06
CA ARG A 460 21.80 16.77 -37.36
C ARG A 460 21.27 18.14 -37.77
N GLU A 461 21.05 19.06 -36.84
CA GLU A 461 20.74 20.46 -37.14
C GLU A 461 21.91 21.17 -37.83
N GLU A 462 23.17 20.80 -37.52
CA GLU A 462 24.36 21.26 -38.24
C GLU A 462 24.43 20.68 -39.67
N SER A 463 23.85 19.50 -39.93
CA SER A 463 23.75 18.88 -41.25
C SER A 463 22.39 19.16 -41.93
N ASN A 464 22.23 20.37 -42.47
CA ASN A 464 21.17 20.79 -43.42
C ASN A 464 19.90 19.89 -43.51
N TYR A 465 18.95 20.11 -42.59
CA TYR A 465 17.65 19.43 -42.51
C TYR A 465 16.76 19.54 -43.77
N LYS A 466 17.10 20.44 -44.72
CA LYS A 466 16.29 20.74 -45.91
C LYS A 466 16.17 19.58 -46.92
N THR A 467 17.08 18.60 -46.92
CA THR A 467 17.12 17.55 -47.96
C THR A 467 16.40 16.25 -47.58
N ASN A 468 15.87 16.09 -46.36
CA ASN A 468 15.20 14.83 -45.96
C ASN A 468 14.15 15.00 -44.85
N VAL A 469 13.08 15.75 -45.14
CA VAL A 469 11.91 15.95 -44.24
C VAL A 469 11.33 14.62 -43.76
N ASN A 470 11.29 13.59 -44.62
CA ASN A 470 10.74 12.28 -44.29
C ASN A 470 11.56 11.54 -43.22
N ARG A 471 12.90 11.51 -43.33
CA ARG A 471 13.75 10.85 -42.32
C ARG A 471 13.68 11.51 -40.96
N ALA A 472 13.58 12.83 -40.98
CA ALA A 472 13.53 13.57 -39.74
C ALA A 472 12.15 13.46 -39.07
N ALA A 473 11.09 13.40 -39.88
CA ALA A 473 9.78 13.03 -39.38
C ALA A 473 9.74 11.63 -38.76
N GLU A 474 10.29 10.60 -39.43
CA GLU A 474 10.38 9.23 -38.89
C GLU A 474 11.07 9.22 -37.51
N PHE A 475 12.18 9.94 -37.38
CA PHE A 475 12.91 10.07 -36.12
C PHE A 475 12.09 10.73 -35.00
N PHE A 476 11.40 11.83 -35.29
CA PHE A 476 10.57 12.52 -34.31
C PHE A 476 9.32 11.71 -33.95
N GLN A 477 8.77 10.97 -34.89
CA GLN A 477 7.63 10.06 -34.69
C GLN A 477 8.00 8.90 -33.76
N GLU A 478 9.21 8.35 -33.86
CA GLU A 478 9.70 7.32 -32.93
C GLU A 478 9.97 7.91 -31.53
N SER A 479 10.47 9.16 -31.47
CA SER A 479 10.89 9.81 -30.22
C SER A 479 9.73 10.38 -29.39
N ALA A 480 8.66 10.85 -30.03
CA ALA A 480 7.55 11.52 -29.34
C ALA A 480 6.82 10.61 -28.32
N PRO A 481 6.43 9.35 -28.64
CA PRO A 481 5.81 8.45 -27.68
C PRO A 481 6.69 8.20 -26.43
N HIS A 482 8.01 8.16 -26.59
CA HIS A 482 8.93 7.99 -25.47
C HIS A 482 8.91 9.19 -24.52
N VAL A 483 8.89 10.42 -25.03
CA VAL A 483 8.80 11.64 -24.23
C VAL A 483 7.44 11.75 -23.52
N LEU A 484 6.35 11.42 -24.22
CA LEU A 484 5.00 11.42 -23.65
C LEU A 484 4.87 10.41 -22.49
N ASN A 485 5.34 9.18 -22.70
CA ASN A 485 5.31 8.11 -21.70
C ASN A 485 6.23 8.42 -20.50
N LEU A 486 7.44 8.94 -20.74
CA LEU A 486 8.35 9.34 -19.67
C LEU A 486 7.76 10.44 -18.79
N THR A 487 7.04 11.39 -19.39
CA THR A 487 6.41 12.48 -18.65
C THR A 487 5.27 11.98 -17.77
N GLU A 488 4.48 11.02 -18.25
CA GLU A 488 3.47 10.34 -17.42
C GLU A 488 4.11 9.57 -16.26
N LYS A 489 5.17 8.79 -16.53
CA LYS A 489 5.91 8.04 -15.49
C LYS A 489 6.55 8.93 -14.43
N ILE A 490 7.22 10.01 -14.83
CA ILE A 490 7.87 10.97 -13.92
C ILE A 490 6.84 11.56 -12.96
N ARG A 491 5.64 11.84 -13.45
CA ARG A 491 4.64 12.57 -12.70
C ARG A 491 3.76 11.68 -11.82
N ASN A 492 3.51 10.45 -12.24
CA ASN A 492 2.82 9.45 -11.42
C ASN A 492 3.69 9.03 -10.22
N ASN A 493 5.02 9.05 -10.37
CA ASN A 493 5.95 8.71 -9.30
C ASN A 493 6.35 9.96 -8.51
N ARG A 494 5.80 10.13 -7.30
CA ARG A 494 6.11 11.29 -6.43
C ARG A 494 7.56 11.32 -5.92
N LEU A 495 8.34 10.25 -6.13
CA LEU A 495 9.76 10.08 -5.75
C LEU A 495 10.08 10.48 -4.28
N GLN A 496 9.06 10.46 -3.43
CA GLN A 496 9.14 10.74 -1.99
C GLN A 496 8.87 9.43 -1.26
N TYR A 497 9.86 8.94 -0.54
CA TYR A 497 9.83 7.65 0.15
C TYR A 497 9.89 7.90 1.65
N PHE A 498 8.91 7.36 2.39
CA PHE A 498 8.81 7.58 3.83
C PHE A 498 10.08 7.15 4.58
N SER A 499 10.69 6.01 4.21
CA SER A 499 11.88 5.50 4.89
C SER A 499 13.18 6.16 4.45
N ILE A 500 13.15 7.12 3.52
CA ILE A 500 14.33 7.84 3.03
C ILE A 500 14.09 9.34 3.21
N PRO A 501 14.42 9.90 4.36
CA PRO A 501 14.18 11.31 4.69
C PRO A 501 14.84 12.28 3.70
N ALA A 502 16.00 11.91 3.13
CA ALA A 502 16.66 12.69 2.10
C ALA A 502 15.78 12.88 0.83
N SER A 503 14.86 11.95 0.54
CA SER A 503 13.93 12.06 -0.58
C SER A 503 12.89 13.16 -0.40
N TRP A 504 12.54 13.51 0.85
CA TRP A 504 11.53 14.54 1.15
C TRP A 504 12.01 15.94 0.80
N PHE A 505 13.34 16.14 0.86
CA PHE A 505 14.00 17.40 0.54
C PHE A 505 14.70 17.37 -0.82
N SER A 506 14.49 16.30 -1.61
CA SER A 506 15.13 16.14 -2.91
C SER A 506 14.61 17.17 -3.92
N SER A 507 15.54 17.83 -4.62
CA SER A 507 15.22 18.68 -5.76
C SER A 507 15.02 17.90 -7.07
N LEU A 508 15.15 16.57 -7.04
CA LEU A 508 15.07 15.72 -8.22
C LEU A 508 13.73 15.84 -8.98
N PRO A 509 12.55 15.82 -8.32
CA PRO A 509 11.27 15.97 -9.03
C PRO A 509 11.18 17.30 -9.80
N LEU A 510 11.65 18.39 -9.20
CA LEU A 510 11.68 19.72 -9.85
C LEU A 510 12.62 19.75 -11.06
N LYS A 511 13.75 19.02 -11.01
CA LYS A 511 14.67 18.90 -12.15
C LYS A 511 14.06 18.04 -13.27
N LEU A 512 13.36 16.97 -12.92
CA LEU A 512 12.67 16.12 -13.89
C LEU A 512 11.50 16.86 -14.57
N ASP A 513 10.73 17.67 -13.83
CA ASP A 513 9.69 18.54 -14.40
C ASP A 513 10.30 19.54 -15.41
N ARG A 514 11.45 20.14 -15.09
CA ARG A 514 12.17 21.02 -16.05
C ARG A 514 12.68 20.28 -17.27
N MET A 515 13.16 19.05 -17.10
CA MET A 515 13.60 18.23 -18.22
C MET A 515 12.43 17.87 -19.14
N ALA A 516 11.27 17.52 -18.58
CA ALA A 516 10.05 17.27 -19.35
C ALA A 516 9.60 18.52 -20.12
N LEU A 517 9.68 19.72 -19.51
CA LEU A 517 9.41 20.99 -20.19
C LEU A 517 10.33 21.21 -21.41
N ILE A 518 11.64 20.99 -21.25
CA ILE A 518 12.61 21.15 -22.35
C ILE A 518 12.36 20.10 -23.45
N ALA A 519 12.12 18.84 -23.09
CA ALA A 519 11.85 17.78 -24.06
C ALA A 519 10.55 18.03 -24.82
N PHE A 520 9.51 18.54 -24.17
CA PHE A 520 8.27 18.93 -24.84
C PHE A 520 8.48 20.08 -25.82
N ASP A 521 9.19 21.12 -25.38
CA ASP A 521 9.47 22.28 -26.22
C ASP A 521 10.37 21.93 -27.41
N GLN A 522 11.39 21.09 -27.24
CA GLN A 522 12.35 20.77 -28.30
C GLN A 522 11.92 19.62 -29.22
N ILE A 523 11.24 18.60 -28.68
CA ILE A 523 10.90 17.37 -29.40
C ILE A 523 9.42 17.38 -29.79
N ILE A 524 8.51 17.51 -28.83
CA ILE A 524 7.07 17.38 -29.09
C ILE A 524 6.53 18.50 -29.97
N SER A 525 6.94 19.76 -29.75
CA SER A 525 6.49 20.90 -30.57
C SER A 525 6.82 20.71 -32.06
N ARG A 526 8.07 20.33 -32.37
CA ARG A 526 8.58 20.10 -33.72
C ARG A 526 7.97 18.86 -34.34
N SER A 527 7.87 17.78 -33.56
CA SER A 527 7.22 16.55 -33.97
C SER A 527 5.76 16.79 -34.37
N MET A 528 4.99 17.54 -33.57
CA MET A 528 3.60 17.84 -33.90
C MET A 528 3.49 18.64 -35.20
N TYR A 529 4.37 19.61 -35.41
CA TYR A 529 4.39 20.41 -36.63
C TYR A 529 4.72 19.57 -37.87
N LEU A 530 5.73 18.69 -37.79
CA LEU A 530 6.11 17.80 -38.89
C LEU A 530 5.02 16.78 -39.21
N GLU A 531 4.40 16.20 -38.18
CA GLU A 531 3.31 15.24 -38.36
C GLU A 531 2.10 15.90 -39.02
N MET A 532 1.82 17.18 -38.74
CA MET A 532 0.81 17.96 -39.47
C MET A 532 1.16 18.12 -40.96
N ILE A 533 2.43 18.37 -41.29
CA ILE A 533 2.89 18.44 -42.68
C ILE A 533 2.63 17.10 -43.38
N ILE A 534 3.06 16.00 -42.78
CA ILE A 534 2.94 14.64 -43.35
C ILE A 534 1.48 14.28 -43.56
N ARG A 535 0.62 14.51 -42.57
CA ARG A 535 -0.82 14.19 -42.67
C ARG A 535 -1.50 15.05 -43.72
N SER A 536 -1.17 16.34 -43.79
CA SER A 536 -1.69 17.22 -44.84
C SER A 536 -1.28 16.70 -46.22
N HIS A 537 0.00 16.36 -46.41
CA HIS A 537 0.51 15.80 -47.66
C HIS A 537 -0.16 14.46 -48.01
N ASN A 538 -0.28 13.54 -47.05
CA ASN A 538 -0.87 12.21 -47.27
C ASN A 538 -2.37 12.26 -47.57
N ILE A 539 -3.12 13.16 -46.93
CA ILE A 539 -4.56 13.31 -47.14
C ILE A 539 -4.84 14.07 -48.43
N ILE A 540 -4.04 15.09 -48.76
CA ILE A 540 -4.35 16.02 -49.85
C ILE A 540 -3.59 15.67 -51.13
N GLU A 541 -2.27 15.48 -51.07
CA GLU A 541 -1.40 15.39 -52.24
C GLU A 541 -1.10 13.95 -52.69
N ARG A 542 -1.25 12.96 -51.82
CA ARG A 542 -1.00 11.56 -52.22
C ARG A 542 -2.02 11.12 -53.26
N ASN A 543 -1.57 10.91 -54.50
CA ASN A 543 -2.36 10.36 -55.59
C ASN A 543 -3.03 9.05 -55.14
N ILE A 544 -4.36 9.04 -55.06
CA ILE A 544 -5.11 7.78 -54.97
C ILE A 544 -4.98 7.15 -56.36
N PRO A 545 -4.46 5.92 -56.49
CA PRO A 545 -4.48 5.24 -57.78
C PRO A 545 -5.93 5.21 -58.27
N ALA A 546 -6.16 5.55 -59.54
CA ALA A 546 -7.50 5.49 -60.13
C ALA A 546 -8.17 4.20 -59.65
N LEU A 547 -9.28 4.32 -58.91
CA LEU A 547 -9.99 3.19 -58.33
C LEU A 547 -10.52 2.33 -59.48
N ARG A 548 -9.68 1.47 -60.03
CA ARG A 548 -10.07 0.36 -60.90
C ARG A 548 -10.53 -0.76 -60.00
N LEU A 549 -11.62 -0.51 -59.29
CA LEU A 549 -12.35 -1.59 -58.66
C LEU A 549 -12.92 -2.41 -59.81
N LYS A 550 -12.59 -3.71 -59.82
CA LYS A 550 -13.10 -4.65 -60.83
C LYS A 550 -14.59 -4.39 -61.00
N ASP A 551 -15.00 -4.13 -62.24
CA ASP A 551 -16.40 -4.05 -62.68
C ASP A 551 -17.13 -5.34 -62.31
N SER A 552 -17.58 -5.44 -61.06
CA SER A 552 -18.67 -6.33 -60.72
C SER A 552 -19.87 -5.78 -61.46
N ARG A 553 -20.36 -6.56 -62.41
CA ARG A 553 -21.48 -6.29 -63.33
C ARG A 553 -22.83 -6.14 -62.61
N SER A 554 -22.84 -5.61 -61.39
CA SER A 554 -24.02 -5.32 -60.60
C SER A 554 -24.38 -3.85 -60.80
N THR A 555 -25.55 -3.62 -61.40
CA THR A 555 -26.30 -2.37 -61.38
C THR A 555 -26.14 -1.70 -60.01
N VAL A 556 -25.63 -0.47 -59.94
CA VAL A 556 -25.49 0.24 -58.66
C VAL A 556 -26.89 0.66 -58.21
N THR A 557 -27.57 -0.22 -57.47
CA THR A 557 -28.88 0.09 -56.88
C THR A 557 -28.74 0.96 -55.64
N HIS A 558 -27.55 1.00 -55.03
CA HIS A 558 -27.24 1.78 -53.83
C HIS A 558 -26.06 2.75 -54.05
N PRO A 559 -26.32 4.03 -54.34
CA PRO A 559 -25.29 5.07 -54.51
C PRO A 559 -24.28 5.13 -53.36
N LEU A 560 -24.77 5.02 -52.12
CA LEU A 560 -24.01 5.20 -50.89
C LEU A 560 -23.16 3.98 -50.49
N SER A 561 -23.32 2.83 -51.17
CA SER A 561 -22.45 1.67 -50.99
C SER A 561 -21.35 1.59 -52.05
N SER A 562 -21.30 2.55 -52.98
CA SER A 562 -20.22 2.62 -53.96
C SER A 562 -18.90 2.89 -53.25
N ALA A 563 -17.84 2.28 -53.75
CA ALA A 563 -16.52 2.47 -53.15
C ALA A 563 -15.97 3.86 -53.43
N GLU A 564 -16.35 4.48 -54.54
CA GLU A 564 -16.08 5.88 -54.86
C GLU A 564 -16.70 6.81 -53.81
N TYR A 565 -17.94 6.53 -53.37
CA TYR A 565 -18.56 7.24 -52.26
C TYR A 565 -17.80 7.03 -50.95
N LEU A 566 -17.44 5.80 -50.61
CA LEU A 566 -16.71 5.50 -49.37
C LEU A 566 -15.34 6.20 -49.33
N VAL A 567 -14.65 6.30 -50.47
CA VAL A 567 -13.39 7.02 -50.60
C VAL A 567 -13.59 8.53 -50.47
N LEU A 568 -14.62 9.07 -51.12
CA LEU A 568 -15.00 10.49 -51.01
C LEU A 568 -15.36 10.84 -49.56
N GLN A 569 -16.21 10.05 -48.91
CA GLN A 569 -16.59 10.22 -47.52
C GLN A 569 -15.37 10.15 -46.60
N GLY A 570 -14.51 9.13 -46.77
CA GLY A 570 -13.28 9.00 -46.01
C GLY A 570 -12.33 10.18 -46.19
N TYR A 571 -12.24 10.74 -47.40
CA TYR A 571 -11.47 11.95 -47.68
C TYR A 571 -12.04 13.18 -46.95
N ILE A 572 -13.35 13.42 -47.03
CA ILE A 572 -14.02 14.53 -46.33
C ILE A 572 -13.87 14.40 -44.82
N ASP A 573 -14.10 13.22 -44.26
CA ASP A 573 -13.95 12.97 -42.82
C ASP A 573 -12.49 13.17 -42.37
N ALA A 574 -11.51 12.72 -43.17
CA ALA A 574 -10.09 12.94 -42.88
C ALA A 574 -9.69 14.41 -42.95
N LEU A 575 -10.19 15.16 -43.95
CA LEU A 575 -9.89 16.58 -44.13
C LEU A 575 -10.54 17.44 -43.04
N TYR A 576 -11.79 17.15 -42.68
CA TYR A 576 -12.48 17.80 -41.57
C TYR A 576 -11.77 17.54 -40.23
N ALA A 577 -11.34 16.30 -39.98
CA ALA A 577 -10.56 15.96 -38.80
C ALA A 577 -9.19 16.66 -38.79
N LEU A 578 -8.51 16.75 -39.93
CA LEU A 578 -7.24 17.48 -40.07
C LEU A 578 -7.42 18.95 -39.72
N GLU A 579 -8.38 19.64 -40.32
CA GLU A 579 -8.61 21.06 -40.08
C GLU A 579 -8.97 21.37 -38.62
N LYS A 580 -9.84 20.55 -38.03
CA LYS A 580 -10.19 20.66 -36.61
C LYS A 580 -8.96 20.52 -35.71
N ASN A 581 -8.09 19.53 -35.97
CA ASN A 581 -6.87 19.33 -35.20
C ASN A 581 -5.80 20.39 -35.46
N VAL A 582 -5.73 20.96 -36.65
CA VAL A 582 -4.89 22.14 -36.95
C VAL A 582 -5.38 23.36 -36.17
N SER A 583 -6.69 23.58 -36.10
CA SER A 583 -7.26 24.65 -35.27
C SER A 583 -6.95 24.44 -33.79
N ILE A 584 -7.01 23.20 -33.29
CA ILE A 584 -6.61 22.88 -31.91
C ILE A 584 -5.13 23.21 -31.72
N PHE A 585 -4.26 22.71 -32.61
CA PHE A 585 -2.81 22.93 -32.56
C PHE A 585 -2.45 24.42 -32.52
N ASN A 586 -3.06 25.23 -33.39
CA ASN A 586 -2.81 26.67 -33.48
C ASN A 586 -3.30 27.46 -32.25
N ASN A 587 -4.26 26.92 -31.49
CA ASN A 587 -4.83 27.56 -30.31
C ASN A 587 -4.32 26.97 -28.98
N LEU A 588 -3.45 25.94 -29.02
CA LEU A 588 -2.96 25.24 -27.84
C LEU A 588 -2.27 26.16 -26.81
N ASN A 589 -1.53 27.17 -27.28
CA ASN A 589 -0.81 28.11 -26.42
C ASN A 589 -1.68 29.29 -25.96
N THR A 590 -2.65 29.73 -26.77
CA THR A 590 -3.52 30.88 -26.49
C THR A 590 -4.72 30.53 -25.62
N SER A 591 -5.29 29.34 -25.79
CA SER A 591 -6.43 28.83 -25.02
C SER A 591 -6.16 27.37 -24.64
N PRO A 592 -5.24 27.12 -23.68
CA PRO A 592 -4.83 25.78 -23.30
C PRO A 592 -6.00 25.00 -22.68
N ASP A 593 -6.48 24.00 -23.41
CA ASP A 593 -7.46 23.02 -22.95
C ASP A 593 -6.84 21.62 -22.95
N ILE A 594 -6.91 20.96 -21.79
CA ILE A 594 -6.33 19.64 -21.56
C ILE A 594 -7.00 18.58 -22.44
N GLN A 595 -8.31 18.69 -22.66
CA GLN A 595 -9.03 17.72 -23.51
C GLN A 595 -8.64 17.90 -24.97
N SER A 596 -8.53 19.15 -25.44
CA SER A 596 -8.07 19.45 -26.79
C SER A 596 -6.63 18.97 -27.03
N PHE A 597 -5.73 19.18 -26.06
CA PHE A 597 -4.38 18.62 -26.11
C PHE A 597 -4.37 17.09 -26.20
N SER A 598 -5.14 16.39 -25.34
CA SER A 598 -5.24 14.93 -25.36
C SER A 598 -5.78 14.41 -26.70
N LYS A 599 -6.83 15.04 -27.25
CA LYS A 599 -7.40 14.69 -28.56
C LYS A 599 -6.37 14.84 -29.69
N LEU A 600 -5.56 15.89 -29.64
CA LEU A 600 -4.53 16.15 -30.64
C LEU A 600 -3.38 15.14 -30.55
N ILE A 601 -2.91 14.81 -29.34
CA ILE A 601 -1.87 13.80 -29.14
C ILE A 601 -2.34 12.42 -29.62
N ASN A 602 -3.60 12.06 -29.33
CA ASN A 602 -4.21 10.84 -29.86
C ASN A 602 -4.25 10.85 -31.39
N TYR A 603 -4.72 11.96 -31.99
CA TYR A 603 -4.80 12.09 -33.45
C TYR A 603 -3.44 11.93 -34.14
N LEU A 604 -2.37 12.51 -33.57
CA LEU A 604 -1.04 12.51 -34.16
C LEU A 604 -0.27 11.21 -33.91
N TYR A 605 -0.31 10.69 -32.68
CA TYR A 605 0.58 9.61 -32.23
C TYR A 605 -0.14 8.33 -31.81
N ASN A 606 -1.48 8.28 -31.87
CA ASN A 606 -2.29 7.19 -31.33
C ASN A 606 -1.97 6.90 -29.84
N PHE A 607 -1.64 7.96 -29.09
CA PHE A 607 -1.25 7.89 -27.68
C PHE A 607 -2.39 8.39 -26.80
N PHE A 608 -2.73 7.62 -25.77
CA PHE A 608 -3.81 7.92 -24.83
C PHE A 608 -3.26 8.20 -23.44
N TYR A 609 -3.46 9.42 -22.95
CA TYR A 609 -3.23 9.72 -21.54
C TYR A 609 -4.35 9.13 -20.68
N SER A 610 -3.99 8.56 -19.54
CA SER A 610 -4.98 8.08 -18.56
C SER A 610 -5.80 9.24 -17.98
N GLU A 611 -7.11 9.04 -17.77
CA GLU A 611 -7.97 10.10 -17.21
C GLU A 611 -7.51 10.55 -15.81
N THR A 612 -6.96 9.61 -15.03
CA THR A 612 -6.39 9.86 -13.70
C THR A 612 -5.19 10.80 -13.79
N PHE A 613 -4.29 10.58 -14.74
CA PHE A 613 -3.14 11.45 -14.99
C PHE A 613 -3.57 12.87 -15.36
N LEU A 614 -4.51 13.01 -16.31
CA LEU A 614 -4.98 14.31 -16.78
C LEU A 614 -5.62 15.15 -15.66
N ARG A 615 -6.41 14.51 -14.77
CA ARG A 615 -7.05 15.18 -13.63
C ARG A 615 -6.04 15.60 -12.56
N GLN A 616 -5.08 14.75 -12.21
CA GLN A 616 -4.12 15.02 -11.13
C GLN A 616 -3.04 16.02 -11.54
N ASN A 617 -2.75 16.14 -12.83
CA ASN A 617 -1.61 16.91 -13.36
C ASN A 617 -2.01 18.05 -14.29
N SER A 618 -3.25 18.53 -14.19
CA SER A 618 -3.80 19.63 -14.98
C SER A 618 -2.91 20.88 -14.97
N ASN A 619 -2.45 21.31 -13.80
CA ASN A 619 -1.58 22.48 -13.65
C ASN A 619 -0.22 22.32 -14.35
N PHE A 620 0.33 21.10 -14.34
CA PHE A 620 1.59 20.82 -15.01
C PHE A 620 1.43 20.84 -16.53
N ILE A 621 0.38 20.18 -17.06
CA ILE A 621 0.06 20.19 -18.49
C ILE A 621 -0.20 21.63 -18.97
N PHE A 622 -0.95 22.42 -18.21
CA PHE A 622 -1.17 23.83 -18.52
C PHE A 622 0.16 24.60 -18.59
N SER A 623 1.07 24.35 -17.64
CA SER A 623 2.40 24.98 -17.62
C SER A 623 3.30 24.53 -18.79
N LEU A 624 3.16 23.28 -19.27
CA LEU A 624 3.81 22.79 -20.48
C LEU A 624 3.31 23.59 -21.69
N LEU A 625 1.98 23.63 -21.88
CA LEU A 625 1.36 24.26 -23.05
C LEU A 625 1.65 25.76 -23.16
N GLN A 626 1.69 26.48 -22.04
CA GLN A 626 2.01 27.91 -22.03
C GLN A 626 3.47 28.22 -22.40
N LYS A 627 4.41 27.32 -22.08
CA LYS A 627 5.84 27.53 -22.30
C LYS A 627 6.33 26.99 -23.63
N MET A 628 5.54 26.18 -24.32
CA MET A 628 5.89 25.63 -25.62
C MET A 628 5.87 26.70 -26.72
N ASN A 629 6.95 26.77 -27.50
CA ASN A 629 7.02 27.63 -28.66
C ASN A 629 6.42 26.94 -29.90
N LEU A 630 5.10 27.11 -30.10
CA LEU A 630 4.38 26.53 -31.25
C LEU A 630 4.37 27.50 -32.45
N LYS A 631 5.01 27.08 -33.55
CA LYS A 631 4.85 27.76 -34.85
C LYS A 631 3.48 27.44 -35.42
N LYS A 632 2.69 28.47 -35.74
CA LYS A 632 1.37 28.30 -36.37
C LYS A 632 1.49 27.51 -37.67
N TYR A 633 0.60 26.54 -37.84
CA TYR A 633 0.48 25.74 -39.04
C TYR A 633 -0.61 26.32 -39.93
N ASP A 634 -0.23 26.71 -41.15
CA ASP A 634 -1.15 27.24 -42.14
C ASP A 634 -1.48 26.16 -43.18
N LEU A 635 -2.77 25.84 -43.27
CA LEU A 635 -3.31 24.84 -44.18
C LEU A 635 -3.63 25.45 -45.56
N ALA A 636 -3.66 26.79 -45.70
CA ALA A 636 -4.03 27.49 -46.93
C ALA A 636 -3.16 27.10 -48.13
N ARG A 637 -1.89 26.73 -47.90
CA ARG A 637 -0.98 26.26 -48.96
C ARG A 637 -1.45 25.01 -49.70
N TYR A 638 -2.32 24.21 -49.08
CA TYR A 638 -2.88 22.99 -49.68
C TYR A 638 -4.27 23.20 -50.30
N LYS A 639 -4.80 24.42 -50.25
CA LYS A 639 -6.15 24.75 -50.71
C LYS A 639 -6.40 24.25 -52.13
N MET A 640 -5.58 24.68 -53.08
CA MET A 640 -5.72 24.31 -54.49
C MET A 640 -5.74 22.78 -54.70
N ASN A 641 -4.79 22.07 -54.09
CA ASN A 641 -4.69 20.61 -54.21
C ASN A 641 -5.89 19.89 -53.54
N ALA A 642 -6.41 20.43 -52.44
CA ALA A 642 -7.59 19.88 -51.76
C ALA A 642 -8.86 20.08 -52.58
N GLU A 643 -9.04 21.27 -53.14
CA GLU A 643 -10.17 21.62 -54.02
C GLU A 643 -10.18 20.77 -55.28
N GLU A 644 -9.03 20.62 -55.95
CA GLU A 644 -8.89 19.76 -57.12
C GLU A 644 -9.20 18.30 -56.80
N ARG A 645 -8.67 17.77 -55.69
CA ARG A 645 -8.92 16.40 -55.26
C ARG A 645 -10.39 16.16 -54.90
N PHE A 646 -11.01 17.08 -54.18
CA PHE A 646 -12.43 17.03 -53.88
C PHE A 646 -13.26 16.98 -55.15
N TYR A 647 -13.01 17.89 -56.09
CA TYR A 647 -13.69 17.93 -57.38
C TYR A 647 -13.55 16.58 -58.13
N ASN A 648 -12.33 16.04 -58.23
CA ASN A 648 -12.07 14.78 -58.92
C ASN A 648 -12.77 13.57 -58.28
N LEU A 649 -12.80 13.50 -56.94
CA LEU A 649 -13.51 12.43 -56.22
C LEU A 649 -15.03 12.56 -56.37
N MET A 650 -15.56 13.77 -56.27
CA MET A 650 -16.98 14.06 -56.50
C MET A 650 -17.40 13.69 -57.92
N MET A 651 -16.60 14.05 -58.93
CA MET A 651 -16.88 13.70 -60.32
C MET A 651 -16.75 12.19 -60.57
N SER A 652 -15.80 11.51 -59.95
CA SER A 652 -15.66 10.05 -60.07
C SER A 652 -16.88 9.32 -59.48
N PHE A 653 -17.36 9.77 -58.31
CA PHE A 653 -18.58 9.29 -57.68
C PHE A 653 -19.82 9.57 -58.55
N ALA A 654 -19.96 10.80 -59.05
CA ALA A 654 -21.05 11.19 -59.93
C ALA A 654 -21.07 10.36 -61.22
N GLN A 655 -19.93 10.23 -61.90
CA GLN A 655 -19.80 9.40 -63.10
C GLN A 655 -20.10 7.93 -62.80
N ARG A 656 -19.65 7.38 -61.68
CA ARG A 656 -19.92 5.98 -61.35
C ARG A 656 -21.42 5.69 -61.25
N ILE A 657 -22.23 6.64 -60.77
CA ILE A 657 -23.65 6.40 -60.43
C ILE A 657 -24.62 6.99 -61.46
N LEU A 658 -24.19 8.03 -62.18
CA LEU A 658 -25.00 8.75 -63.17
C LEU A 658 -24.61 8.41 -64.61
N ASP A 659 -23.57 7.59 -64.85
CA ASP A 659 -23.25 7.09 -66.19
C ASP A 659 -24.34 6.10 -66.65
N PRO A 660 -25.10 6.44 -67.71
CA PRO A 660 -26.21 5.61 -68.16
C PRO A 660 -25.77 4.24 -68.66
N LEU A 661 -24.59 4.16 -69.29
CA LEU A 661 -24.09 2.92 -69.88
C LEU A 661 -23.72 1.90 -68.81
N LYS A 662 -23.29 2.36 -67.64
CA LYS A 662 -22.83 1.50 -66.53
C LYS A 662 -23.95 1.14 -65.55
N ASN A 663 -24.88 2.06 -65.29
CA ASN A 663 -25.88 1.86 -64.23
C ASN A 663 -27.22 1.35 -64.73
N TYR A 664 -27.49 1.41 -66.04
CA TYR A 664 -28.74 0.92 -66.61
C TYR A 664 -28.56 -0.34 -67.45
N HIS A 665 -27.50 -1.11 -67.21
CA HIS A 665 -27.23 -2.36 -67.94
C HIS A 665 -28.41 -3.34 -67.95
N LEU A 666 -29.17 -3.45 -66.85
CA LEU A 666 -30.37 -4.31 -66.83
C LEU A 666 -31.44 -3.82 -67.82
N ALA A 667 -31.73 -2.52 -67.82
CA ALA A 667 -32.67 -1.91 -68.76
C ALA A 667 -32.16 -1.98 -70.21
N ILE A 668 -30.88 -1.67 -70.44
CA ILE A 668 -30.23 -1.75 -71.76
C ILE A 668 -30.23 -3.19 -72.29
N ASN A 669 -29.85 -4.17 -71.47
CA ASN A 669 -29.83 -5.59 -71.87
C ASN A 669 -31.23 -6.11 -72.12
N LEU A 670 -32.23 -5.70 -71.32
CA LEU A 670 -33.62 -6.06 -71.54
C LEU A 670 -34.13 -5.46 -72.86
N GLN A 671 -33.89 -4.16 -73.08
CA GLN A 671 -34.26 -3.46 -74.31
C GLN A 671 -33.65 -4.13 -75.54
N LYS A 672 -32.35 -4.43 -75.50
CA LYS A 672 -31.65 -5.16 -76.59
C LYS A 672 -32.19 -6.58 -76.78
N SER A 673 -32.47 -7.32 -75.70
CA SER A 673 -32.99 -8.68 -75.80
C SER A 673 -34.40 -8.71 -76.39
N ILE A 674 -35.25 -7.75 -76.03
CA ILE A 674 -36.59 -7.61 -76.61
C ILE A 674 -36.50 -7.16 -78.06
N GLN A 675 -35.65 -6.17 -78.38
CA GLN A 675 -35.46 -5.69 -79.76
C GLN A 675 -34.93 -6.78 -80.69
N LYS A 676 -34.03 -7.65 -80.21
CA LYS A 676 -33.56 -8.81 -80.98
C LYS A 676 -34.70 -9.76 -81.39
N ILE A 677 -35.72 -9.92 -80.55
CA ILE A 677 -36.89 -10.75 -80.86
C ILE A 677 -37.85 -10.05 -81.85
N ASP A 678 -37.82 -8.72 -81.87
CA ASP A 678 -38.69 -7.87 -82.69
C ASP A 678 -38.15 -7.66 -84.12
N GLU A 679 -36.83 -7.45 -84.28
CA GLU A 679 -36.23 -7.05 -85.57
C GLU A 679 -35.66 -8.21 -86.43
N ASP A 680 -35.23 -9.33 -85.82
CA ASP A 680 -34.59 -10.45 -86.55
C ASP A 680 -35.59 -11.58 -86.88
N TYR A 681 -36.28 -11.50 -88.02
CA TYR A 681 -37.14 -12.60 -88.54
C TYR A 681 -36.35 -13.85 -88.98
N VAL A 682 -35.02 -13.77 -89.06
CA VAL A 682 -34.15 -14.83 -89.61
C VAL A 682 -33.86 -15.93 -88.58
N ASP A 683 -33.78 -15.59 -87.29
CA ASP A 683 -33.50 -16.53 -86.20
C ASP A 683 -34.70 -16.64 -85.25
N VAL A 684 -35.35 -17.82 -85.23
CA VAL A 684 -36.44 -18.09 -84.28
C VAL A 684 -35.89 -18.04 -82.84
N PRO A 685 -36.46 -17.22 -81.95
CA PRO A 685 -35.97 -17.08 -80.58
C PRO A 685 -35.95 -18.43 -79.86
N THR A 686 -34.92 -18.70 -79.05
CA THR A 686 -34.84 -19.95 -78.29
C THR A 686 -35.58 -19.85 -76.96
N LEU A 687 -35.90 -21.01 -76.36
CA LEU A 687 -36.48 -21.04 -75.00
C LEU A 687 -35.57 -20.32 -73.98
N SER A 688 -34.24 -20.44 -74.15
CA SER A 688 -33.26 -19.76 -73.30
C SER A 688 -33.30 -18.23 -73.42
N ASP A 689 -33.63 -17.70 -74.61
CA ASP A 689 -33.74 -16.25 -74.82
C ASP A 689 -34.95 -15.67 -74.08
N LEU A 690 -36.10 -16.36 -74.12
CA LEU A 690 -37.29 -15.96 -73.37
C LEU A 690 -37.13 -16.14 -71.85
N GLU A 691 -36.46 -17.20 -71.40
CA GLU A 691 -36.11 -17.38 -69.99
C GLU A 691 -35.19 -16.24 -69.49
N ASN A 692 -34.23 -15.81 -70.32
CA ASN A 692 -33.38 -14.67 -70.02
C ASN A 692 -34.17 -13.34 -69.97
N ILE A 693 -35.10 -13.12 -70.90
CA ILE A 693 -35.99 -11.93 -70.87
C ILE A 693 -36.89 -11.96 -69.64
N LYS A 694 -37.46 -13.11 -69.27
CA LYS A 694 -38.24 -13.27 -68.04
C LYS A 694 -37.40 -12.89 -66.82
N LYS A 695 -36.18 -13.43 -66.73
CA LYS A 695 -35.24 -13.13 -65.65
C LYS A 695 -34.90 -11.64 -65.58
N LEU A 696 -34.50 -11.03 -66.69
CA LEU A 696 -34.15 -9.60 -66.76
C LEU A 696 -35.34 -8.71 -66.41
N THR A 697 -36.55 -9.05 -66.89
CA THR A 697 -37.79 -8.32 -66.58
C THR A 697 -38.12 -8.39 -65.10
N SER A 698 -38.09 -9.59 -64.50
CA SER A 698 -38.35 -9.77 -63.06
C SER A 698 -37.30 -9.08 -62.18
N GLU A 699 -36.03 -9.13 -62.56
CA GLU A 699 -34.95 -8.42 -61.87
C GLU A 699 -35.13 -6.90 -61.96
N LEU A 700 -35.51 -6.37 -63.12
CA LEU A 700 -35.75 -4.94 -63.31
C LEU A 700 -36.97 -4.45 -62.52
N ILE A 701 -38.08 -5.20 -62.53
CA ILE A 701 -39.27 -4.90 -61.71
C ILE A 701 -38.88 -4.85 -60.22
N ARG A 702 -38.12 -5.84 -59.73
CA ARG A 702 -37.66 -5.88 -58.34
C ARG A 702 -36.79 -4.66 -57.98
N VAL A 703 -35.97 -4.17 -58.91
CA VAL A 703 -35.12 -2.99 -58.70
C VAL A 703 -35.95 -1.71 -58.65
N PHE A 704 -36.92 -1.55 -59.55
CA PHE A 704 -37.77 -0.36 -59.61
C PHE A 704 -38.76 -0.29 -58.44
N ASP A 705 -39.32 -1.43 -58.02
CA ASP A 705 -40.22 -1.50 -56.86
C ASP A 705 -39.49 -1.43 -55.52
N GLY A 706 -38.15 -1.50 -55.56
CA GLY A 706 -37.33 -1.28 -54.39
C GLY A 706 -37.21 0.21 -54.07
N GLN A 707 -37.17 0.55 -52.77
CA GLN A 707 -36.93 1.91 -52.28
C GLN A 707 -35.56 2.50 -52.71
N GLN A 708 -34.72 1.69 -53.35
CA GLN A 708 -33.31 1.96 -53.63
C GLN A 708 -33.11 2.94 -54.80
N VAL A 709 -34.10 3.07 -55.69
CA VAL A 709 -34.03 3.97 -56.86
C VAL A 709 -34.81 5.27 -56.68
N ASN A 710 -35.57 5.43 -55.58
CA ASN A 710 -36.41 6.60 -55.33
C ASN A 710 -35.65 7.93 -55.33
N TRP A 711 -34.35 7.91 -55.04
CA TRP A 711 -33.54 9.12 -55.12
C TRP A 711 -33.42 9.72 -56.53
N LEU A 712 -33.71 8.96 -57.60
CA LEU A 712 -33.78 9.44 -58.98
C LEU A 712 -35.05 10.27 -59.26
N ALA A 713 -36.04 10.24 -58.35
CA ALA A 713 -37.27 11.01 -58.50
C ALA A 713 -37.17 12.43 -57.91
N HIS A 714 -36.20 12.69 -57.04
CA HIS A 714 -35.95 14.01 -56.46
C HIS A 714 -35.65 15.08 -57.53
N SER A 715 -35.88 16.34 -57.18
CA SER A 715 -35.59 17.49 -58.06
C SER A 715 -34.11 17.83 -58.17
N GLU A 716 -33.33 17.55 -57.13
CA GLU A 716 -31.87 17.72 -57.08
C GLU A 716 -31.20 16.40 -56.70
N PHE A 717 -29.91 16.27 -57.03
CA PHE A 717 -29.13 15.10 -56.67
C PHE A 717 -28.97 15.01 -55.14
N ASN A 718 -29.72 14.11 -54.53
CA ASN A 718 -29.60 13.73 -53.13
C ASN A 718 -29.92 12.23 -52.98
N PRO A 719 -28.91 11.35 -52.99
CA PRO A 719 -29.09 9.91 -52.89
C PRO A 719 -29.49 9.43 -51.49
N GLY A 720 -29.46 10.29 -50.46
CA GLY A 720 -29.92 9.94 -49.11
C GLY A 720 -29.23 10.73 -48.00
N TYR A 721 -29.62 10.44 -46.75
CA TYR A 721 -29.18 11.19 -45.56
C TYR A 721 -27.65 11.23 -45.39
N ALA A 722 -26.93 10.13 -45.61
CA ALA A 722 -25.48 10.08 -45.42
C ALA A 722 -24.73 11.04 -46.37
N TYR A 723 -25.21 11.19 -47.61
CA TYR A 723 -24.66 12.18 -48.55
C TYR A 723 -24.94 13.61 -48.08
N ALA A 724 -26.16 13.90 -47.62
CA ALA A 724 -26.51 15.21 -47.08
C ALA A 724 -25.65 15.58 -45.86
N GLU A 725 -25.37 14.62 -44.96
CA GLU A 725 -24.49 14.81 -43.81
C GLU A 725 -23.04 15.07 -44.25
N MET A 726 -22.50 14.26 -45.16
CA MET A 726 -21.16 14.43 -45.73
C MET A 726 -21.01 15.80 -46.41
N TYR A 727 -22.00 16.22 -47.19
CA TYR A 727 -22.00 17.51 -47.87
C TYR A 727 -22.10 18.68 -46.86
N SER A 728 -22.88 18.52 -45.79
CA SER A 728 -22.94 19.50 -44.69
C SER A 728 -21.59 19.65 -43.98
N LYS A 729 -20.88 18.53 -43.70
CA LYS A 729 -19.49 18.57 -43.18
C LYS A 729 -18.56 19.31 -44.12
N THR A 730 -18.69 19.08 -45.42
CA THR A 730 -17.88 19.72 -46.48
C THR A 730 -18.03 21.25 -46.45
N ARG A 731 -19.24 21.77 -46.20
CA ARG A 731 -19.49 23.22 -46.08
C ARG A 731 -18.75 23.87 -44.89
N ASN A 732 -18.42 23.10 -43.87
CA ASN A 732 -17.73 23.60 -42.67
C ASN A 732 -16.19 23.55 -42.79
N ILE A 733 -15.66 23.01 -43.89
CA ILE A 733 -14.22 22.94 -44.16
C ILE A 733 -13.79 24.29 -44.77
N ARG A 734 -12.91 25.04 -44.09
CA ARG A 734 -12.47 26.37 -44.54
C ARG A 734 -11.57 26.34 -45.77
N LEU A 735 -11.02 25.17 -46.10
CA LEU A 735 -10.25 25.00 -47.33
C LEU A 735 -11.13 25.10 -48.59
N PHE A 736 -12.43 24.87 -48.49
CA PHE A 736 -13.30 24.88 -49.66
C PHE A 736 -14.04 26.21 -49.77
N ASP A 737 -13.84 26.90 -50.90
CA ASP A 737 -14.61 28.10 -51.17
C ASP A 737 -16.07 27.78 -51.49
N THR A 738 -16.96 28.70 -51.12
CA THR A 738 -18.38 28.61 -51.45
C THR A 738 -18.62 28.54 -52.96
N GLU A 739 -17.76 29.17 -53.76
CA GLU A 739 -17.79 29.14 -55.22
C GLU A 739 -17.55 27.71 -55.77
N LEU A 740 -16.53 27.01 -55.27
CA LEU A 740 -16.26 25.62 -55.67
C LEU A 740 -17.43 24.71 -55.33
N LEU A 741 -17.97 24.80 -54.10
CA LEU A 741 -19.08 23.96 -53.66
C LEU A 741 -20.32 24.18 -54.53
N ASN A 742 -20.62 25.44 -54.89
CA ASN A 742 -21.71 25.76 -55.80
C ASN A 742 -21.47 25.21 -57.21
N LYS A 743 -20.23 25.31 -57.72
CA LYS A 743 -19.84 24.74 -59.02
C LYS A 743 -20.04 23.22 -59.04
N VAL A 744 -19.49 22.51 -58.05
CA VAL A 744 -19.63 21.04 -57.93
C VAL A 744 -21.10 20.64 -57.84
N LYS A 745 -21.91 21.36 -57.05
CA LYS A 745 -23.35 21.10 -56.95
C LYS A 745 -24.04 21.24 -58.31
N LEU A 746 -23.71 22.30 -59.06
CA LEU A 746 -24.27 22.56 -60.38
C LEU A 746 -23.87 21.46 -61.37
N ASP A 747 -22.57 21.14 -61.46
CA ASP A 747 -22.05 20.14 -62.39
C ASP A 747 -22.68 18.75 -62.17
N ILE A 748 -22.83 18.33 -60.90
CA ILE A 748 -23.48 17.07 -60.55
C ILE A 748 -24.97 17.10 -60.88
N ASN A 749 -25.66 18.21 -60.57
CA ASN A 749 -27.08 18.33 -60.89
C ASN A 749 -27.34 18.27 -62.41
N VAL A 750 -26.46 18.83 -63.23
CA VAL A 750 -26.54 18.71 -64.70
C VAL A 750 -26.43 17.25 -65.12
N LEU A 751 -25.41 16.53 -64.63
CA LEU A 751 -25.24 15.10 -64.92
C LEU A 751 -26.44 14.27 -64.43
N TYR A 752 -26.99 14.61 -63.27
CA TYR A 752 -28.14 13.94 -62.68
C TYR A 752 -29.41 14.14 -63.53
N GLN A 753 -29.69 15.36 -63.99
CA GLN A 753 -30.83 15.62 -64.86
C GLN A 753 -30.70 14.89 -66.20
N LEU A 754 -29.51 14.90 -66.81
CA LEU A 754 -29.24 14.15 -68.04
C LEU A 754 -29.46 12.65 -67.85
N SER A 755 -28.93 12.07 -66.76
CA SER A 755 -29.13 10.66 -66.44
C SER A 755 -30.60 10.32 -66.20
N ARG A 756 -31.34 11.21 -65.51
CA ARG A 756 -32.76 11.05 -65.20
C ARG A 756 -33.62 11.08 -66.46
N GLU A 757 -33.35 11.99 -67.40
CA GLU A 757 -34.05 12.04 -68.69
C GLU A 757 -33.76 10.80 -69.54
N ASN A 758 -32.49 10.37 -69.63
CA ASN A 758 -32.15 9.12 -70.32
C ASN A 758 -32.83 7.90 -69.69
N PHE A 759 -32.95 7.88 -68.37
CA PHE A 759 -33.56 6.77 -67.64
C PHE A 759 -35.07 6.65 -67.90
N LYS A 760 -35.79 7.78 -68.00
CA LYS A 760 -37.22 7.79 -68.34
C LYS A 760 -37.51 7.24 -69.73
N ASN A 761 -36.55 7.35 -70.65
CA ASN A 761 -36.72 6.97 -72.06
C ASN A 761 -36.45 5.48 -72.33
N PHE A 762 -36.10 4.68 -71.32
CA PHE A 762 -35.96 3.22 -71.52
C PHE A 762 -37.32 2.56 -71.72
N GLY A 763 -37.44 1.84 -72.83
CA GLY A 763 -38.64 1.10 -73.20
C GLY A 763 -38.51 0.45 -74.57
N THR A 764 -39.49 -0.35 -74.93
CA THR A 764 -39.64 -0.88 -76.30
C THR A 764 -41.06 -0.61 -76.82
N PRO A 765 -41.27 -0.61 -78.14
CA PRO A 765 -42.63 -0.51 -78.69
C PRO A 765 -43.59 -1.57 -78.12
N ILE A 766 -43.07 -2.76 -77.78
CA ILE A 766 -43.82 -3.90 -77.24
C ILE A 766 -44.23 -3.70 -75.77
N THR A 767 -43.32 -3.15 -74.94
CA THR A 767 -43.52 -3.09 -73.48
C THR A 767 -43.85 -1.69 -72.97
N GLY A 768 -43.83 -0.68 -73.84
CA GLY A 768 -43.87 0.72 -73.44
C GLY A 768 -42.60 1.13 -72.68
N TYR A 769 -42.67 2.25 -71.95
CA TYR A 769 -41.61 2.63 -71.02
C TYR A 769 -41.51 1.63 -69.87
N PHE A 770 -40.31 1.33 -69.40
CA PHE A 770 -40.10 0.35 -68.32
C PHE A 770 -40.50 0.88 -66.93
N LEU A 771 -40.53 2.21 -66.76
CA LEU A 771 -40.77 2.86 -65.47
C LEU A 771 -41.91 3.89 -65.54
N THR A 772 -42.52 4.14 -64.40
CA THR A 772 -43.42 5.27 -64.16
C THR A 772 -43.02 5.98 -62.87
N ILE A 773 -43.17 7.30 -62.84
CA ILE A 773 -42.93 8.11 -61.64
C ILE A 773 -44.28 8.57 -61.12
N ASN A 774 -44.63 8.23 -59.89
CA ASN A 774 -45.86 8.71 -59.27
C ASN A 774 -45.73 10.22 -59.00
N PRO A 775 -46.57 11.08 -59.61
CA PRO A 775 -46.46 12.53 -59.47
C PRO A 775 -46.76 13.02 -58.04
N SER A 776 -47.48 12.24 -57.23
CA SER A 776 -47.90 12.61 -55.88
C SER A 776 -46.91 12.17 -54.79
N THR A 777 -46.31 10.99 -54.94
CA THR A 777 -45.39 10.41 -53.94
C THR A 777 -43.92 10.52 -54.32
N THR A 778 -43.61 10.93 -55.56
CA THR A 778 -42.25 10.95 -56.12
C THR A 778 -41.54 9.59 -55.98
N GLU A 779 -42.30 8.50 -56.05
CA GLU A 779 -41.75 7.14 -56.04
C GLU A 779 -41.66 6.62 -57.46
N ILE A 780 -40.60 5.85 -57.71
CA ILE A 780 -40.39 5.15 -58.98
C ILE A 780 -40.98 3.76 -58.82
N HIS A 781 -41.77 3.33 -59.81
CA HIS A 781 -42.33 1.99 -59.88
C HIS A 781 -42.13 1.42 -61.28
N ALA A 782 -42.11 0.09 -61.40
CA ALA A 782 -42.19 -0.53 -62.72
C ALA A 782 -43.53 -0.21 -63.39
N SER A 783 -43.50 0.10 -64.69
CA SER A 783 -44.70 0.45 -65.45
C SER A 783 -45.71 -0.69 -65.50
N ASP A 784 -46.99 -0.35 -65.55
CA ASP A 784 -48.08 -1.34 -65.64
C ASP A 784 -47.95 -2.21 -66.90
N SER A 785 -47.43 -1.65 -67.99
CA SER A 785 -47.17 -2.37 -69.25
C SER A 785 -46.02 -3.38 -69.12
N LEU A 786 -44.94 -3.04 -68.42
CA LEU A 786 -43.84 -3.98 -68.16
C LEU A 786 -44.30 -5.13 -67.24
N ARG A 787 -45.14 -4.84 -66.25
CA ARG A 787 -45.75 -5.88 -65.38
C ARG A 787 -46.68 -6.80 -66.16
N ALA A 788 -47.53 -6.24 -67.01
CA ALA A 788 -48.43 -7.01 -67.87
C ALA A 788 -47.61 -7.92 -68.80
N PHE A 789 -46.55 -7.41 -69.41
CA PHE A 789 -45.63 -8.20 -70.23
C PHE A 789 -44.98 -9.34 -69.44
N SER A 790 -44.43 -9.07 -68.25
CA SER A 790 -43.82 -10.10 -67.40
C SER A 790 -44.81 -11.21 -67.04
N LYS A 791 -46.04 -10.84 -66.66
CA LYS A 791 -47.10 -11.78 -66.29
C LYS A 791 -47.52 -12.64 -67.47
N ASN A 792 -47.72 -12.04 -68.63
CA ASN A 792 -48.12 -12.77 -69.84
C ASN A 792 -47.01 -13.73 -70.29
N LEU A 793 -45.75 -13.30 -70.26
CA LEU A 793 -44.58 -14.14 -70.57
C LEU A 793 -44.46 -15.32 -69.60
N GLU A 794 -44.73 -15.10 -68.32
CA GLU A 794 -44.75 -16.17 -67.32
C GLU A 794 -45.85 -17.20 -67.58
N ILE A 795 -47.08 -16.75 -67.89
CA ILE A 795 -48.20 -17.61 -68.24
C ILE A 795 -47.89 -18.44 -69.50
N PHE A 796 -47.20 -17.84 -70.47
CA PHE A 796 -46.78 -18.52 -71.70
C PHE A 796 -45.74 -19.62 -71.41
N LEU A 797 -44.68 -19.29 -70.67
CA LEU A 797 -43.62 -20.25 -70.32
C LEU A 797 -44.07 -21.36 -69.36
N SER A 798 -45.14 -21.15 -68.59
CA SER A 798 -45.70 -22.17 -67.69
C SER A 798 -46.61 -23.18 -68.40
N GLN A 799 -46.88 -23.02 -69.70
CA GLN A 799 -47.75 -23.96 -70.41
C GLN A 799 -47.09 -25.34 -70.53
N PRO A 800 -47.86 -26.45 -70.49
CA PRO A 800 -47.31 -27.80 -70.56
C PRO A 800 -46.43 -28.05 -71.79
N PHE A 801 -46.74 -27.44 -72.93
CA PHE A 801 -45.97 -27.59 -74.18
C PHE A 801 -44.65 -26.79 -74.22
N MET A 802 -44.40 -25.94 -73.22
CA MET A 802 -43.19 -25.13 -73.09
C MET A 802 -42.16 -25.72 -72.10
N GLN A 803 -42.44 -26.92 -71.55
CA GLN A 803 -41.50 -27.59 -70.65
C GLN A 803 -40.21 -27.99 -71.38
N LYS A 804 -39.10 -28.03 -70.64
CA LYS A 804 -37.80 -28.41 -71.18
C LYS A 804 -37.75 -29.91 -71.46
N ALA A 805 -37.76 -30.28 -72.73
CA ALA A 805 -37.57 -31.66 -73.17
C ALA A 805 -36.10 -32.09 -73.14
N SER A 806 -35.84 -33.31 -72.69
CA SER A 806 -34.53 -33.97 -72.81
C SER A 806 -34.31 -34.42 -74.26
N ASP A 807 -33.06 -34.41 -74.72
CA ASP A 807 -32.70 -35.02 -76.01
C ASP A 807 -32.64 -36.54 -75.82
N THR A 808 -33.72 -37.21 -76.19
CA THR A 808 -33.83 -38.67 -76.16
C THR A 808 -33.89 -39.19 -77.60
N GLN A 809 -33.15 -40.26 -77.87
CA GLN A 809 -33.14 -40.90 -79.19
C GLN A 809 -34.21 -42.00 -79.22
N TYR A 810 -34.80 -42.20 -80.39
CA TYR A 810 -35.73 -43.32 -80.61
C TYR A 810 -34.98 -44.65 -80.57
N ILE A 811 -35.69 -45.70 -80.18
CA ILE A 811 -35.20 -47.07 -80.32
C ILE A 811 -35.35 -47.46 -81.79
N ASP A 812 -34.23 -47.42 -82.52
CA ASP A 812 -34.21 -47.64 -83.97
C ASP A 812 -33.88 -49.09 -84.36
N THR A 813 -33.36 -49.89 -83.41
CA THR A 813 -33.00 -51.30 -83.60
C THR A 813 -33.44 -52.14 -82.41
N ILE A 814 -34.16 -53.24 -82.65
CA ILE A 814 -34.69 -54.15 -81.63
C ILE A 814 -33.96 -55.49 -81.76
N SER A 815 -33.50 -56.06 -80.64
CA SER A 815 -32.90 -57.41 -80.60
C SER A 815 -33.97 -58.50 -80.79
N ASP A 816 -33.60 -59.63 -81.41
CA ASP A 816 -34.51 -60.75 -81.74
C ASP A 816 -35.28 -61.35 -80.54
N ASP A 817 -34.84 -61.07 -79.31
CA ASP A 817 -35.40 -61.56 -78.04
C ASP A 817 -36.35 -60.57 -77.33
N LYS A 818 -36.67 -59.42 -77.95
CA LYS A 818 -37.50 -58.37 -77.36
C LYS A 818 -38.64 -57.92 -78.28
N LEU A 819 -39.73 -57.45 -77.69
CA LEU A 819 -40.83 -56.77 -78.38
C LEU A 819 -40.86 -55.28 -78.01
N LEU A 820 -41.14 -54.43 -79.00
CA LEU A 820 -41.37 -53.01 -78.78
C LEU A 820 -42.84 -52.78 -78.43
N TYR A 821 -43.09 -52.36 -77.19
CA TYR A 821 -44.41 -51.95 -76.72
C TYR A 821 -44.52 -50.42 -76.73
N TRP A 822 -45.69 -49.93 -77.16
CA TRP A 822 -46.03 -48.53 -77.12
C TRP A 822 -47.03 -48.29 -75.99
N ASP A 823 -46.65 -47.43 -75.06
CA ASP A 823 -47.48 -47.02 -73.93
C ASP A 823 -48.62 -46.08 -74.43
N ASN A 824 -49.85 -46.57 -74.40
CA ASN A 824 -51.02 -45.84 -74.90
C ASN A 824 -51.29 -44.56 -74.09
N ASP A 825 -51.05 -44.59 -72.78
CA ASP A 825 -51.25 -43.43 -71.90
C ASP A 825 -50.29 -42.30 -72.28
N ALA A 826 -49.05 -42.63 -72.65
CA ALA A 826 -48.06 -41.64 -73.10
C ALA A 826 -48.44 -41.01 -74.45
N ILE A 827 -49.05 -41.77 -75.36
CA ILE A 827 -49.56 -41.25 -76.64
C ILE A 827 -50.77 -40.33 -76.41
N GLU A 828 -51.66 -40.68 -75.48
CA GLU A 828 -52.79 -39.82 -75.11
C GLU A 828 -52.32 -38.49 -74.51
N ILE A 829 -51.30 -38.51 -73.64
CA ILE A 829 -50.65 -37.31 -73.10
C ILE A 829 -50.06 -36.43 -74.23
N ALA A 830 -49.45 -37.02 -75.26
CA ALA A 830 -48.92 -36.27 -76.41
C ALA A 830 -50.04 -35.61 -77.24
N LEU A 831 -51.18 -36.28 -77.42
CA LEU A 831 -52.36 -35.72 -78.10
C LEU A 831 -53.01 -34.60 -77.28
N GLU A 832 -53.09 -34.78 -75.96
CA GLU A 832 -53.56 -33.74 -75.04
C GLU A 832 -52.65 -32.50 -75.10
N LEU A 833 -51.33 -32.69 -75.21
CA LEU A 833 -50.37 -31.60 -75.37
C LEU A 833 -50.62 -30.77 -76.65
N VAL A 834 -50.94 -31.43 -77.77
CA VAL A 834 -51.32 -30.76 -79.04
C VAL A 834 -52.63 -29.98 -78.87
N LYS A 835 -53.61 -30.55 -78.17
CA LYS A 835 -54.89 -29.89 -77.87
C LYS A 835 -54.69 -28.65 -77.01
N ASN A 836 -53.83 -28.73 -76.00
CA ASN A 836 -53.46 -27.62 -75.14
C ASN A 836 -52.75 -26.49 -75.90
N TYR A 837 -51.83 -26.83 -76.83
CA TYR A 837 -51.21 -25.85 -77.72
C TYR A 837 -52.24 -25.13 -78.60
N LYS A 838 -53.10 -25.88 -79.32
CA LYS A 838 -54.13 -25.28 -80.20
C LYS A 838 -55.07 -24.37 -79.42
N GLY A 839 -55.56 -24.84 -78.27
CA GLY A 839 -56.46 -24.07 -77.41
C GLY A 839 -55.83 -22.81 -76.82
N TYR A 840 -54.52 -22.81 -76.55
CA TYR A 840 -53.80 -21.62 -76.09
C TYR A 840 -53.57 -20.61 -77.22
N VAL A 841 -53.11 -21.08 -78.39
CA VAL A 841 -52.86 -20.22 -79.56
C VAL A 841 -54.14 -19.54 -80.06
N GLU A 842 -55.28 -20.24 -80.06
CA GLU A 842 -56.56 -19.70 -80.52
C GLU A 842 -57.24 -18.72 -79.56
N LYS A 843 -56.96 -18.79 -78.25
CA LYS A 843 -57.73 -18.04 -77.22
C LYS A 843 -56.93 -17.00 -76.43
N LYS A 844 -55.61 -17.16 -76.32
CA LYS A 844 -54.80 -16.38 -75.35
C LYS A 844 -53.61 -15.67 -75.95
N LEU A 845 -53.23 -16.00 -77.19
CA LEU A 845 -52.01 -15.46 -77.78
C LEU A 845 -52.18 -14.04 -78.33
N ASP A 846 -53.42 -13.59 -78.58
CA ASP A 846 -53.74 -12.20 -78.98
C ASP A 846 -53.45 -11.14 -77.88
N GLN A 847 -52.93 -11.56 -76.73
CA GLN A 847 -52.56 -10.69 -75.60
C GLN A 847 -51.16 -10.07 -75.73
N PHE A 848 -50.35 -10.47 -76.71
CA PHE A 848 -49.12 -9.77 -77.09
C PHE A 848 -49.30 -9.01 -78.42
N THR A 849 -48.36 -8.13 -78.76
CA THR A 849 -48.37 -7.38 -80.03
C THR A 849 -48.35 -8.31 -81.25
N LEU A 850 -48.92 -7.86 -82.37
CA LEU A 850 -49.10 -8.65 -83.61
C LEU A 850 -47.78 -9.31 -84.10
N ASP A 851 -46.65 -8.63 -83.96
CA ASP A 851 -45.35 -9.11 -84.43
C ASP A 851 -44.71 -10.15 -83.50
N LEU A 852 -44.81 -9.96 -82.17
CA LEU A 852 -44.31 -10.91 -81.18
C LEU A 852 -45.10 -12.23 -81.22
N ASN A 853 -46.38 -12.18 -81.60
CA ASN A 853 -47.26 -13.35 -81.68
C ASN A 853 -46.76 -14.41 -82.66
N GLU A 854 -46.25 -14.02 -83.82
CA GLU A 854 -45.76 -15.00 -84.81
C GLU A 854 -44.46 -15.68 -84.35
N SER A 855 -43.53 -14.92 -83.79
CA SER A 855 -42.29 -15.46 -83.21
C SER A 855 -42.57 -16.40 -82.03
N LEU A 856 -43.51 -16.06 -81.14
CA LEU A 856 -43.93 -16.91 -80.03
C LEU A 856 -44.68 -18.17 -80.50
N LYS A 857 -45.54 -18.08 -81.53
CA LYS A 857 -46.20 -19.26 -82.14
C LYS A 857 -45.17 -20.23 -82.71
N LEU A 858 -44.19 -19.73 -83.47
CA LEU A 858 -43.14 -20.54 -84.07
C LEU A 858 -42.29 -21.25 -83.00
N LEU A 859 -41.92 -20.54 -81.93
CA LEU A 859 -41.21 -21.14 -80.81
C LEU A 859 -42.05 -22.18 -80.07
N ALA A 860 -43.30 -21.86 -79.75
CA ALA A 860 -44.21 -22.79 -79.08
C ALA A 860 -44.42 -24.06 -79.91
N LYS A 861 -44.51 -23.93 -81.24
CA LYS A 861 -44.58 -25.08 -82.16
C LYS A 861 -43.30 -25.92 -82.12
N LYS A 862 -42.11 -25.30 -82.13
CA LYS A 862 -40.83 -26.03 -82.01
C LYS A 862 -40.69 -26.73 -80.66
N SER A 863 -41.07 -26.05 -79.57
CA SER A 863 -41.08 -26.63 -78.22
C SER A 863 -42.06 -27.80 -78.11
N LEU A 864 -43.26 -27.65 -78.67
CA LEU A 864 -44.26 -28.71 -78.76
C LEU A 864 -43.71 -29.92 -79.53
N GLN A 865 -43.10 -29.72 -80.69
CA GLN A 865 -42.49 -30.80 -81.48
C GLN A 865 -41.43 -31.55 -80.67
N LYS A 866 -40.56 -30.83 -79.96
CA LYS A 866 -39.52 -31.44 -79.12
C LYS A 866 -40.12 -32.21 -77.93
N ASN A 867 -41.14 -31.67 -77.29
CA ASN A 867 -41.84 -32.35 -76.19
C ASN A 867 -42.60 -33.58 -76.65
N ILE A 868 -43.29 -33.53 -77.80
CA ILE A 868 -43.93 -34.71 -78.40
C ILE A 868 -42.89 -35.77 -78.73
N ALA A 869 -41.77 -35.40 -79.36
CA ALA A 869 -40.70 -36.35 -79.66
C ALA A 869 -40.17 -37.03 -78.39
N ASN A 870 -39.91 -36.27 -77.33
CA ASN A 870 -39.48 -36.82 -76.04
C ASN A 870 -40.55 -37.73 -75.41
N ILE A 871 -41.83 -37.36 -75.42
CA ILE A 871 -42.92 -38.22 -74.91
C ILE A 871 -43.01 -39.51 -75.74
N MET A 872 -42.93 -39.43 -77.07
CA MET A 872 -42.98 -40.58 -77.96
C MET A 872 -41.79 -41.52 -77.77
N THR A 873 -40.58 -40.99 -77.54
CA THR A 873 -39.42 -41.85 -77.18
C THR A 873 -39.60 -42.54 -75.84
N ARG A 874 -40.26 -41.91 -74.85
CA ARG A 874 -40.55 -42.53 -73.55
C ARG A 874 -41.71 -43.53 -73.61
N ALA A 875 -42.60 -43.37 -74.59
CA ALA A 875 -43.69 -44.29 -74.85
C ALA A 875 -43.17 -45.64 -75.39
N GLN A 876 -41.99 -45.65 -76.01
CA GLN A 876 -41.31 -46.88 -76.42
C GLN A 876 -40.73 -47.61 -75.21
N LYS A 877 -41.18 -48.85 -75.00
CA LYS A 877 -40.63 -49.76 -73.98
C LYS A 877 -40.24 -51.08 -74.64
N GLU A 878 -38.99 -51.51 -74.43
CA GLU A 878 -38.58 -52.87 -74.77
C GLU A 878 -39.06 -53.83 -73.68
N VAL A 879 -39.83 -54.83 -74.08
CA VAL A 879 -40.29 -55.91 -73.20
C VAL A 879 -39.63 -57.21 -73.64
N ASP A 880 -38.97 -57.87 -72.72
CA ASP A 880 -38.28 -59.14 -72.96
C ASP A 880 -39.32 -60.27 -73.13
N LEU A 881 -39.22 -61.03 -74.22
CA LEU A 881 -40.18 -62.10 -74.56
C LEU A 881 -40.33 -63.14 -73.44
N ARG A 882 -39.33 -63.29 -72.58
CA ARG A 882 -39.32 -64.23 -71.44
C ARG A 882 -40.14 -63.77 -70.23
N THR A 883 -40.53 -62.50 -70.17
CA THR A 883 -41.26 -61.90 -69.03
C THR A 883 -42.76 -61.81 -69.25
N LEU A 884 -43.25 -62.09 -70.46
CA LEU A 884 -44.67 -62.17 -70.79
C LEU A 884 -45.23 -63.53 -70.33
N SER A 885 -45.64 -63.62 -69.07
CA SER A 885 -46.39 -64.77 -68.56
C SER A 885 -47.83 -64.74 -69.10
N PRO A 886 -48.42 -65.88 -69.52
CA PRO A 886 -49.74 -65.93 -70.14
C PRO A 886 -50.83 -65.86 -69.06
N ASN A 887 -51.03 -64.68 -68.48
CA ASN A 887 -52.22 -64.34 -67.70
C ASN A 887 -52.20 -62.83 -67.46
N ASN A 888 -52.76 -62.08 -68.41
CA ASN A 888 -53.56 -60.86 -68.22
C ASN A 888 -53.88 -60.32 -69.62
N HIS A 889 -54.98 -60.83 -70.17
CA HIS A 889 -55.74 -60.21 -71.27
C HIS A 889 -56.65 -59.12 -70.72
#